data_AF-A0A970M7Y2-F1
#
_entry.id   AF-A0A970M7Y2-F1
#
_cell.length_a   1.000
_cell.length_b   1.000
_cell.length_c   1.000
_cell.angle_alpha   90.00
_cell.angle_beta   90.00
_cell.angle_gamma   90.00
#
_symmetry.space_group_name_H-M   'P 1'
#
loop_
_entity.id
_entity.type
_entity.pdbx_description
1 polymer ?
#
loop_
_entity_poly.entity_id
_entity_poly.type
_entity_poly.pdbx_seq_one_letter_code
_entity_poly.pdbx_strand_id
1 'polypeptide(L)'
;MGPICLCLLFLAACARAPEAAHVNSEPSKTPTAPATIASGTSDTADSSCPPFAQHEGDFAAVAAAHAQPEHWIAQWQKFSDVDVPVLNADELRRHNDAVGRRGAGLVSQADLSRPLQQDLSALVADRLNAFTQRVAQGRYVRRHKHRVDANQLRVLREGSAQAVPVSRVLRVALADIQVRCAPLSEPLFAEDSDETYDRNACSMLRPQEPLEVLAEWPGQLWLVRTAFTFGWITKDAPLSPPIPEKWARSFVRGARLWAREPVSLNGVNGASVRLPQFAKAVRGSRHNEVILATESGFFHAEATAPNALLPDDRPLTRRAFLETAFQYLDTPYGWGGMNGGRDCSDLVADLFGAFGLALPRTSGWQVQAGAFRISTASATPSEKTAWFDEALKSGLVLLYFPGHIMVYLGRSETGAPMVLHSLGEYASPCAGGEGETVRRVQRVVVTDMTLGQGSSRTSLLERVTDIVVFGARPPASLPGAFSLRRTAPASPQPPALCQHDNALRIFVSPRRPVMGAPVRVIAVGDNGERPAEIAIWRPDGSPVPVTTRYLPGIPGGWVATFTPDHHQRWRAALLDGDHVYACRPFGVLRGMPRLPARAEGAPYWRHRLRWEQDTENYFSLFVRHLFDYPLDDDRTWNNLQDLLGDETRNLLYNHFGQDEDIALSLKPDCADLPFVLRAYFAWKNALPFAVRSCSRGRPGRPPSCGDLYRANEFPFLPREPQQNTDIDAFAHFAAVDVSWTVHSGATRTHPAADATDLYPIPLERRWLSPGAVYADPYGHVLMIIEWIPQKPGADGVLLAVDGQPDTTIGRRRFWPGSFLFDPRTEDVGAGFKRFRPLVRRPKDASPPPPEEALSVVALENRDLRRHRDFAPFDLSQYALSVADFYRVVEHLIQPMPRPASQVVQGRVDAFEEAVQRRVLAVELGRRYRERTDGRVIDMPEGHDIFETTGPWEDFASPSRDMRLLLAIDDIVGLPERWASAAGDTPDAAEMAALLQRDLQRRTVAYTTSDGAAHWISLADVVARQKALEVGYNPNDCPEVRWGADASSAEGRGCRYRAPDAQRERMEEYRTWFQTRQRPPRG
;
A
#
# COMPACT_ATOMS: atom_id res chain seq x y z
N MET A 1 11.68 -26.13 2.60
CA MET A 1 12.87 -25.65 3.33
C MET A 1 12.58 -24.20 3.72
N GLY A 2 12.29 -23.97 5.00
CA GLY A 2 11.55 -22.80 5.49
C GLY A 2 12.43 -21.62 5.96
N PRO A 3 11.84 -20.42 6.12
CA PRO A 3 12.55 -19.19 6.44
C PRO A 3 12.73 -19.03 7.97
N ILE A 4 13.98 -18.99 8.45
CA ILE A 4 14.32 -18.74 9.87
C ILE A 4 15.12 -17.45 10.08
N CYS A 5 15.52 -16.71 9.05
CA CYS A 5 16.58 -15.69 9.19
C CYS A 5 16.14 -14.21 9.39
N LEU A 6 14.99 -13.91 10.02
CA LEU A 6 14.55 -12.52 10.23
C LEU A 6 14.42 -12.05 11.70
N CYS A 7 14.64 -12.91 12.70
CA CYS A 7 14.40 -12.55 14.11
C CYS A 7 15.57 -11.85 14.83
N LEU A 8 16.80 -11.86 14.29
CA LEU A 8 17.99 -11.41 15.03
C LEU A 8 18.24 -9.87 15.01
N LEU A 9 17.45 -9.08 14.27
CA LEU A 9 17.70 -7.64 14.09
C LEU A 9 16.98 -6.72 15.11
N PHE A 10 16.02 -7.21 15.90
CA PHE A 10 15.17 -6.32 16.71
C PHE A 10 15.64 -6.08 18.16
N LEU A 11 16.53 -6.90 18.72
CA LEU A 11 17.08 -6.69 20.07
C LEU A 11 18.23 -5.66 20.12
N ALA A 12 18.66 -5.11 18.97
CA ALA A 12 19.82 -4.22 18.84
C ALA A 12 19.50 -2.72 18.69
N ALA A 13 18.23 -2.32 18.70
CA ALA A 13 17.80 -0.98 18.26
C ALA A 13 18.02 0.19 19.25
N CYS A 14 18.68 0.01 20.40
CA CYS A 14 18.97 1.10 21.34
C CYS A 14 20.44 1.59 21.34
N ALA A 15 21.31 1.09 20.47
CA ALA A 15 22.74 1.46 20.49
C ALA A 15 23.47 1.32 19.14
N ARG A 16 22.97 1.97 18.07
CA ARG A 16 23.79 2.22 16.87
C ARG A 16 24.30 3.66 16.88
N ALA A 17 25.58 3.84 17.18
CA ALA A 17 26.34 5.00 16.71
C ALA A 17 26.64 4.82 15.20
N PRO A 18 26.74 5.90 14.40
CA PRO A 18 27.06 5.80 12.98
C PRO A 18 28.53 5.43 12.78
N GLU A 19 28.82 4.33 12.07
CA GLU A 19 30.17 4.01 11.59
C GLU A 19 30.47 4.86 10.34
N ALA A 20 31.50 5.68 10.41
CA ALA A 20 32.11 6.35 9.27
C ALA A 20 32.86 5.32 8.41
N ALA A 21 32.62 5.32 7.10
CA ALA A 21 33.32 4.49 6.14
C ALA A 21 34.76 4.99 5.97
N HIS A 22 35.75 4.20 6.42
CA HIS A 22 37.15 4.38 6.05
C HIS A 22 37.54 3.40 4.94
N VAL A 23 38.02 3.98 3.84
CA VAL A 23 38.62 3.31 2.68
C VAL A 23 39.98 2.73 3.07
N ASN A 24 40.23 1.49 2.65
CA ASN A 24 41.48 0.77 2.81
C ASN A 24 42.66 1.47 2.12
N SER A 25 43.76 1.68 2.86
CA SER A 25 45.11 1.68 2.29
C SER A 25 46.05 0.94 3.24
N GLU A 26 46.74 -0.06 2.70
CA GLU A 26 47.58 -1.07 3.34
C GLU A 26 48.88 -0.54 4.02
N PRO A 27 49.59 -1.39 4.81
CA PRO A 27 50.37 -0.98 5.97
C PRO A 27 51.87 -0.87 5.70
N SER A 28 52.59 -0.10 6.53
CA SER A 28 54.03 -0.34 6.72
C SER A 28 54.52 0.05 8.12
N LYS A 29 55.17 -0.94 8.75
CA LYS A 29 56.21 -0.88 9.80
C LYS A 29 55.80 -0.76 11.28
N THR A 30 55.84 -1.90 11.95
CA THR A 30 56.19 -2.13 13.37
C THR A 30 57.72 -1.97 13.60
N PRO A 31 58.25 -2.05 14.84
CA PRO A 31 57.93 -1.27 16.04
C PRO A 31 59.22 -0.78 16.76
N THR A 32 59.14 0.29 17.56
CA THR A 32 60.19 0.53 18.59
C THR A 32 59.62 1.25 19.81
N ALA A 33 59.76 0.61 20.96
CA ALA A 33 59.74 1.20 22.29
C ALA A 33 61.15 1.01 22.89
N PRO A 34 61.49 1.51 24.10
CA PRO A 34 60.87 2.54 24.95
C PRO A 34 61.89 3.61 25.44
N ALA A 35 61.43 4.71 26.05
CA ALA A 35 62.08 5.30 27.26
C ALA A 35 61.37 6.58 27.74
N THR A 36 60.94 6.50 29.00
CA THR A 36 60.84 7.54 30.05
C THR A 36 61.45 8.93 29.79
N ILE A 37 60.73 10.00 30.15
CA ILE A 37 61.06 10.93 31.27
C ILE A 37 59.89 11.91 31.48
N ALA A 38 59.80 12.35 32.73
CA ALA A 38 58.76 13.11 33.41
C ALA A 38 58.57 14.58 32.98
N SER A 39 57.55 15.14 33.63
CA SER A 39 57.34 16.56 33.99
C SER A 39 56.98 17.55 32.89
N GLY A 40 55.67 17.70 32.71
CA GLY A 40 54.96 18.92 33.07
C GLY A 40 55.35 20.20 32.35
N THR A 41 54.49 20.63 31.43
CA THR A 41 54.12 22.04 31.24
C THR A 41 52.74 22.10 30.61
N SER A 42 51.96 23.07 31.11
CA SER A 42 50.85 23.77 30.47
C SER A 42 50.40 23.28 29.08
N ASP A 43 49.16 22.82 28.99
CA ASP A 43 48.39 22.94 27.76
C ASP A 43 47.06 23.63 28.08
N THR A 44 47.05 24.93 27.83
CA THR A 44 45.85 25.64 27.38
C THR A 44 45.47 25.04 26.03
N ALA A 45 44.68 23.98 26.04
CA ALA A 45 44.06 23.42 24.84
C ALA A 45 42.74 24.16 24.56
N ASP A 46 42.56 24.57 23.31
CA ASP A 46 41.41 25.25 22.72
C ASP A 46 40.06 24.76 23.28
N SER A 47 39.34 25.66 23.96
CA SER A 47 38.05 25.40 24.60
C SER A 47 36.83 25.68 23.70
N SER A 48 37.00 25.86 22.38
CA SER A 48 35.90 26.25 21.49
C SER A 48 35.03 25.08 21.02
N CYS A 49 35.48 23.83 21.17
CA CYS A 49 34.80 22.63 20.67
C CYS A 49 34.89 21.44 21.64
N PRO A 50 34.28 21.51 22.84
CA PRO A 50 34.26 20.37 23.76
C PRO A 50 33.47 19.20 23.16
N PRO A 51 33.83 17.94 23.45
CA PRO A 51 33.10 16.77 22.93
C PRO A 51 31.66 16.69 23.48
N PHE A 52 31.44 17.17 24.71
CA PHE A 52 30.14 17.23 25.37
C PHE A 52 29.93 18.60 26.02
N ALA A 53 28.73 19.15 25.92
CA ALA A 53 28.31 20.38 26.60
C ALA A 53 26.84 20.31 27.02
N GLN A 54 26.43 21.10 28.00
CA GLN A 54 25.01 21.34 28.25
C GLN A 54 24.47 22.32 27.20
N HIS A 55 23.21 22.15 26.80
CA HIS A 55 22.51 23.16 26.03
C HIS A 55 22.16 24.34 26.93
N GLU A 56 22.49 25.56 26.50
CA GLU A 56 22.21 26.80 27.22
C GLU A 56 21.22 27.65 26.42
N GLY A 57 20.22 28.21 27.10
CA GLY A 57 19.21 29.08 26.51
C GLY A 57 18.01 28.35 25.90
N ASP A 58 17.21 29.12 25.17
CA ASP A 58 16.08 28.63 24.40
C ASP A 58 16.51 28.24 22.98
N PHE A 59 15.75 27.35 22.35
CA PHE A 59 15.96 27.01 20.95
C PHE A 59 15.57 28.19 20.07
N ALA A 60 16.50 28.69 19.25
CA ALA A 60 16.36 29.94 18.51
C ALA A 60 15.11 30.02 17.60
N ALA A 61 14.61 28.90 17.07
CA ALA A 61 13.41 28.85 16.24
C ALA A 61 12.10 28.66 17.03
N VAL A 62 12.16 28.56 18.35
CA VAL A 62 11.01 28.33 19.23
C VAL A 62 10.62 29.65 19.89
N ALA A 63 9.50 30.22 19.47
CA ALA A 63 8.92 31.39 20.11
C ALA A 63 8.20 30.99 21.41
N ALA A 64 8.02 31.93 22.34
CA ALA A 64 7.30 31.69 23.60
C ALA A 64 5.88 31.13 23.38
N ALA A 65 5.21 31.53 22.29
CA ALA A 65 3.89 31.02 21.93
C ALA A 65 3.90 29.52 21.56
N HIS A 66 5.01 28.99 21.03
CA HIS A 66 5.13 27.58 20.66
C HIS A 66 5.19 26.65 21.87
N ALA A 67 5.50 27.18 23.05
CA ALA A 67 5.45 26.46 24.33
C ALA A 67 4.05 26.44 24.97
N GLN A 68 3.01 26.94 24.28
CA GLN A 68 1.63 26.96 24.76
C GLN A 68 0.72 26.05 23.92
N PRO A 69 -0.10 25.18 24.52
CA PRO A 69 -0.98 24.29 23.76
C PRO A 69 -2.03 25.05 22.95
N GLU A 70 -2.49 26.21 23.39
CA GLU A 70 -3.51 27.04 22.73
C GLU A 70 -3.08 27.45 21.32
N HIS A 71 -1.79 27.71 21.13
CA HIS A 71 -1.21 28.03 19.82
C HIS A 71 -1.46 26.89 18.83
N TRP A 72 -1.11 25.66 19.20
CA TRP A 72 -1.23 24.47 18.34
C TRP A 72 -2.67 24.03 18.16
N ILE A 73 -3.50 24.15 19.20
CA ILE A 73 -4.95 23.89 19.10
C ILE A 73 -5.57 24.83 18.06
N ALA A 74 -5.24 26.13 18.10
CA ALA A 74 -5.74 27.08 17.11
C ALA A 74 -5.26 26.77 15.70
N GLN A 75 -4.05 26.20 15.53
CA GLN A 75 -3.60 25.72 14.22
C GLN A 75 -4.38 24.48 13.76
N TRP A 76 -4.57 23.49 14.62
CA TRP A 76 -5.25 22.24 14.26
C TRP A 76 -6.73 22.43 13.96
N GLN A 77 -7.38 23.40 14.62
CA GLN A 77 -8.76 23.81 14.35
C GLN A 77 -8.99 24.26 12.90
N LYS A 78 -7.94 24.70 12.19
CA LYS A 78 -8.05 25.18 10.80
C LYS A 78 -8.38 24.07 9.81
N PHE A 79 -8.08 22.80 10.13
CA PHE A 79 -8.28 21.67 9.22
C PHE A 79 -9.06 20.50 9.82
N SER A 80 -9.31 20.48 11.13
CA SER A 80 -10.12 19.45 11.79
C SER A 80 -10.85 20.03 12.99
N ASP A 81 -12.01 19.45 13.32
CA ASP A 81 -12.61 19.63 14.65
C ASP A 81 -11.68 18.99 15.69
N VAL A 82 -11.22 19.79 16.66
CA VAL A 82 -10.25 19.36 17.69
C VAL A 82 -10.90 18.64 18.87
N ASP A 83 -12.22 18.75 18.99
CA ASP A 83 -13.01 18.20 20.10
C ASP A 83 -13.68 16.86 19.73
N VAL A 84 -13.60 16.45 18.46
CA VAL A 84 -13.99 15.12 18.01
C VAL A 84 -12.93 14.09 18.39
N PRO A 85 -13.32 12.93 18.96
CA PRO A 85 -12.38 11.85 19.25
C PRO A 85 -11.67 11.36 18.00
N VAL A 86 -10.34 11.22 18.09
CA VAL A 86 -9.48 10.71 17.03
C VAL A 86 -9.78 9.23 16.74
N LEU A 87 -10.15 8.48 17.78
CA LEU A 87 -10.70 7.13 17.73
C LEU A 87 -11.91 7.07 18.66
N ASN A 88 -13.00 6.44 18.22
CA ASN A 88 -14.11 6.16 19.12
C ASN A 88 -13.77 5.00 20.08
N ALA A 89 -14.62 4.79 21.10
CA ALA A 89 -14.35 3.81 22.15
C ALA A 89 -14.19 2.37 21.62
N ASP A 90 -14.92 2.00 20.56
CA ASP A 90 -14.83 0.66 19.97
C ASP A 90 -13.57 0.50 19.13
N GLU A 91 -13.21 1.53 18.36
CA GLU A 91 -11.96 1.59 17.60
C GLU A 91 -10.74 1.52 18.51
N LEU A 92 -10.76 2.22 19.64
CA LEU A 92 -9.69 2.20 20.63
C LEU A 92 -9.51 0.81 21.25
N ARG A 93 -10.61 0.11 21.60
CA ARG A 93 -10.54 -1.28 22.08
C ARG A 93 -9.92 -2.20 21.04
N ARG A 94 -10.41 -2.18 19.80
CA ARG A 94 -9.84 -2.98 18.71
C ARG A 94 -8.38 -2.64 18.44
N HIS A 95 -8.02 -1.37 18.54
CA HIS A 95 -6.64 -0.93 18.39
C HIS A 95 -5.74 -1.53 19.48
N ASN A 96 -6.14 -1.46 20.75
CA ASN A 96 -5.41 -2.11 21.85
C ASN A 96 -5.32 -3.63 21.65
N ASP A 97 -6.41 -4.29 21.24
CA ASP A 97 -6.40 -5.74 20.97
C ASP A 97 -5.46 -6.11 19.81
N ALA A 98 -5.35 -5.24 18.80
CA ALA A 98 -4.44 -5.40 17.66
C ALA A 98 -2.97 -5.18 18.04
N VAL A 99 -2.66 -4.14 18.83
CA VAL A 99 -1.30 -3.89 19.34
C VAL A 99 -0.89 -4.98 20.34
N GLY A 100 -1.83 -5.48 21.14
CA GLY A 100 -1.66 -6.63 22.02
C GLY A 100 -1.55 -7.98 21.29
N ARG A 101 -1.80 -8.02 19.97
CA ARG A 101 -1.73 -9.23 19.14
C ARG A 101 -0.27 -9.59 18.88
N ARG A 102 0.23 -10.52 19.70
CA ARG A 102 1.58 -11.13 19.71
C ARG A 102 2.36 -11.01 18.40
N GLY A 103 3.31 -10.09 18.38
CA GLY A 103 4.52 -10.24 17.57
C GLY A 103 5.43 -11.29 18.22
N ALA A 104 6.36 -11.85 17.45
CA ALA A 104 7.44 -12.72 17.94
C ALA A 104 8.48 -11.98 18.81
N GLY A 105 8.07 -10.90 19.50
CA GLY A 105 8.90 -10.09 20.39
C GLY A 105 8.16 -9.83 21.69
N LEU A 106 8.87 -10.00 22.79
CA LEU A 106 8.45 -9.85 24.18
C LEU A 106 7.56 -8.63 24.50
N VAL A 107 6.47 -8.92 25.22
CA VAL A 107 5.74 -8.08 26.20
C VAL A 107 5.46 -6.63 25.76
N SER A 108 4.62 -6.45 24.74
CA SER A 108 3.74 -5.28 24.70
C SER A 108 2.36 -5.70 25.23
N GLN A 109 1.97 -5.14 26.38
CA GLN A 109 0.62 -5.21 26.96
C GLN A 109 0.17 -6.60 27.39
N ALA A 110 1.01 -7.26 28.19
CA ALA A 110 0.58 -8.50 28.83
C ALA A 110 -0.50 -8.21 29.88
N ASP A 111 -1.70 -8.73 29.64
CA ASP A 111 -2.65 -9.02 30.72
C ASP A 111 -1.97 -9.97 31.71
N LEU A 112 -1.48 -9.41 32.83
CA LEU A 112 -0.68 -10.12 33.83
C LEU A 112 -1.42 -11.31 34.45
N SER A 113 -2.75 -11.37 34.33
CA SER A 113 -3.54 -12.52 34.77
C SER A 113 -3.33 -13.75 33.86
N ARG A 114 -2.96 -13.56 32.59
CA ARG A 114 -2.79 -14.65 31.62
C ARG A 114 -1.42 -15.32 31.75
N PRO A 115 -1.34 -16.66 31.58
CA PRO A 115 -0.07 -17.37 31.50
C PRO A 115 0.87 -16.80 30.44
N LEU A 116 2.18 -16.87 30.71
CA LEU A 116 3.20 -16.67 29.69
C LEU A 116 3.02 -17.74 28.61
N GLN A 117 2.79 -17.31 27.37
CA GLN A 117 2.62 -18.22 26.23
C GLN A 117 3.88 -18.40 25.40
N GLN A 118 4.90 -17.57 25.65
CA GLN A 118 6.24 -17.71 25.11
C GLN A 118 7.10 -18.44 26.14
N ASP A 119 8.11 -19.18 25.66
CA ASP A 119 9.09 -19.82 26.52
C ASP A 119 9.93 -18.74 27.23
N LEU A 120 9.61 -18.47 28.50
CA LEU A 120 10.30 -17.47 29.31
C LEU A 120 11.81 -17.73 29.39
N SER A 121 12.22 -19.00 29.41
CA SER A 121 13.63 -19.35 29.44
C SER A 121 14.33 -18.95 28.15
N ALA A 122 13.72 -19.20 26.99
CA ALA A 122 14.27 -18.75 25.71
C ALA A 122 14.38 -17.21 25.64
N LEU A 123 13.38 -16.50 26.13
CA LEU A 123 13.35 -15.03 26.13
C LEU A 123 14.44 -14.42 27.03
N VAL A 124 14.64 -14.99 28.22
CA VAL A 124 15.72 -14.61 29.14
C VAL A 124 17.07 -14.93 28.49
N ALA A 125 17.22 -16.12 27.91
CA ALA A 125 18.44 -16.55 27.25
C ALA A 125 18.84 -15.60 26.12
N ASP A 126 17.91 -15.27 25.21
CA ASP A 126 18.15 -14.36 24.09
C ASP A 126 18.63 -12.98 24.56
N ARG A 127 17.98 -12.42 25.59
CA ARG A 127 18.35 -11.12 26.15
C ARG A 127 19.73 -11.15 26.79
N LEU A 128 20.02 -12.17 27.61
CA LEU A 128 21.30 -12.28 28.30
C LEU A 128 22.45 -12.61 27.34
N ASN A 129 22.21 -13.39 26.29
CA ASN A 129 23.18 -13.65 25.24
C ASN A 129 23.52 -12.36 24.47
N ALA A 130 22.51 -11.55 24.11
CA ALA A 130 22.74 -10.25 23.48
C ALA A 130 23.55 -9.29 24.38
N PHE A 131 23.26 -9.25 25.69
CA PHE A 131 24.05 -8.48 26.65
C PHE A 131 25.49 -9.00 26.77
N THR A 132 25.66 -10.31 26.88
CA THR A 132 26.97 -10.97 26.97
C THR A 132 27.82 -10.63 25.75
N GLN A 133 27.24 -10.66 24.55
CA GLN A 133 27.95 -10.34 23.32
C GLN A 133 28.44 -8.89 23.30
N ARG A 134 27.60 -7.93 23.71
CA ARG A 134 27.98 -6.50 23.75
C ARG A 134 29.11 -6.23 24.74
N VAL A 135 29.02 -6.85 25.91
CA VAL A 135 30.07 -6.77 26.93
C VAL A 135 31.37 -7.41 26.43
N ALA A 136 31.30 -8.60 25.84
CA ALA A 136 32.47 -9.31 25.31
C ALA A 136 33.17 -8.54 24.17
N GLN A 137 32.41 -7.78 23.38
CA GLN A 137 32.92 -6.90 22.32
C GLN A 137 33.46 -5.56 22.84
N GLY A 138 33.44 -5.30 24.15
CA GLY A 138 33.87 -4.02 24.72
C GLY A 138 32.88 -2.87 24.54
N ARG A 139 31.75 -3.09 23.87
CA ARG A 139 30.74 -2.04 23.60
C ARG A 139 30.08 -1.54 24.87
N TYR A 140 29.90 -2.42 25.87
CA TYR A 140 29.41 -2.05 27.20
C TYR A 140 30.51 -2.21 28.24
N VAL A 141 30.79 -1.11 28.92
CA VAL A 141 31.82 -0.97 29.95
C VAL A 141 31.19 -0.54 31.27
N ARG A 142 31.93 -0.71 32.36
CA ARG A 142 31.61 -0.09 33.65
C ARG A 142 32.07 1.36 33.67
N ARG A 143 31.74 2.04 34.76
CA ARG A 143 32.20 3.39 35.08
C ARG A 143 33.72 3.51 34.92
N HIS A 144 34.18 4.68 34.53
CA HIS A 144 35.55 4.99 34.11
C HIS A 144 36.09 4.09 32.99
N LYS A 145 35.19 3.65 32.09
CA LYS A 145 35.48 2.74 30.96
C LYS A 145 36.15 1.42 31.35
N HIS A 146 35.99 0.97 32.59
CA HIS A 146 36.54 -0.30 33.03
C HIS A 146 35.81 -1.47 32.37
N ARG A 147 36.55 -2.53 32.01
CA ARG A 147 35.91 -3.76 31.53
C ARG A 147 35.02 -4.36 32.61
N VAL A 148 33.89 -4.92 32.16
CA VAL A 148 33.03 -5.77 32.98
C VAL A 148 33.86 -6.96 33.47
N ASP A 149 33.79 -7.27 34.77
CA ASP A 149 34.63 -8.33 35.33
C ASP A 149 34.17 -9.74 34.92
N ALA A 150 35.06 -10.71 35.12
CA ALA A 150 34.81 -12.11 34.80
C ALA A 150 33.62 -12.71 35.57
N ASN A 151 33.32 -12.22 36.78
CA ASN A 151 32.20 -12.70 37.58
C ASN A 151 30.87 -12.21 37.02
N GLN A 152 30.77 -10.93 36.64
CA GLN A 152 29.59 -10.36 35.98
C GLN A 152 29.33 -11.03 34.62
N LEU A 153 30.39 -11.25 33.83
CA LEU A 153 30.30 -12.03 32.58
C LEU A 153 29.82 -13.46 32.82
N ARG A 154 30.29 -14.11 33.89
CA ARG A 154 29.82 -15.44 34.30
C ARG A 154 28.34 -15.42 34.66
N VAL A 155 27.87 -14.44 35.45
CA VAL A 155 26.45 -14.27 35.81
C VAL A 155 25.56 -14.18 34.56
N LEU A 156 25.98 -13.42 33.53
CA LEU A 156 25.23 -13.32 32.29
C LEU A 156 25.17 -14.65 31.52
N ARG A 157 26.29 -15.38 31.44
CA ARG A 157 26.39 -16.67 30.73
C ARG A 157 25.65 -17.80 31.43
N GLU A 158 25.79 -17.91 32.75
CA GLU A 158 25.09 -18.93 33.53
C GLU A 158 23.58 -18.64 33.54
N GLY A 159 23.21 -17.37 33.66
CA GLY A 159 21.81 -16.94 33.60
C GLY A 159 21.14 -17.24 32.26
N SER A 160 21.87 -17.21 31.14
CA SER A 160 21.30 -17.52 29.83
C SER A 160 21.05 -19.02 29.59
N ALA A 161 21.69 -19.89 30.37
CA ALA A 161 21.47 -21.34 30.35
C ALA A 161 20.45 -21.81 31.40
N GLN A 162 19.98 -20.91 32.28
CA GLN A 162 19.14 -21.27 33.42
C GLN A 162 17.67 -21.49 33.03
N ALA A 163 17.11 -22.63 33.41
CA ALA A 163 15.66 -22.85 33.40
C ALA A 163 14.99 -21.93 34.43
N VAL A 164 13.89 -21.26 34.05
CA VAL A 164 13.23 -20.27 34.90
C VAL A 164 12.00 -20.89 35.56
N PRO A 165 12.04 -21.25 36.86
CA PRO A 165 10.87 -21.77 37.57
C PRO A 165 9.86 -20.64 37.76
N VAL A 166 8.61 -20.85 37.37
CA VAL A 166 7.59 -19.79 37.37
C VAL A 166 6.73 -19.84 38.64
N SER A 167 6.91 -18.87 39.56
CA SER A 167 6.16 -18.77 40.83
C SER A 167 4.94 -17.82 40.78
N ARG A 168 4.83 -16.99 39.73
CA ARG A 168 3.67 -16.13 39.35
C ARG A 168 2.95 -15.46 40.53
N VAL A 169 3.63 -14.55 41.23
CA VAL A 169 3.02 -13.78 42.33
C VAL A 169 2.75 -12.34 41.90
N LEU A 170 1.48 -11.94 41.86
CA LEU A 170 1.10 -10.56 41.56
C LEU A 170 1.34 -9.64 42.75
N ARG A 171 1.94 -8.47 42.51
CA ARG A 171 2.21 -7.42 43.50
C ARG A 171 2.03 -6.04 42.87
N VAL A 172 2.02 -5.00 43.70
CA VAL A 172 1.93 -3.60 43.29
C VAL A 172 3.18 -2.87 43.73
N ALA A 173 3.76 -2.06 42.86
CA ALA A 173 4.87 -1.16 43.19
C ALA A 173 4.39 -0.05 44.13
N LEU A 174 5.13 0.22 45.20
CA LEU A 174 4.77 1.27 46.19
C LEU A 174 5.59 2.55 46.03
N ALA A 175 6.68 2.50 45.25
CA ALA A 175 7.50 3.64 44.86
C ALA A 175 7.95 3.48 43.40
N ASP A 176 8.75 4.44 42.90
CA ASP A 176 9.48 4.27 41.64
C ASP A 176 10.51 3.12 41.78
N ILE A 177 10.42 2.11 40.92
CA ILE A 177 11.29 0.92 40.95
C ILE A 177 11.96 0.75 39.59
N GLN A 178 13.30 0.81 39.57
CA GLN A 178 14.07 0.60 38.35
C GLN A 178 14.06 -0.89 37.96
N VAL A 179 13.53 -1.19 36.78
CA VAL A 179 13.61 -2.51 36.14
C VAL A 179 14.87 -2.57 35.29
N ARG A 180 15.73 -3.56 35.56
CA ARG A 180 17.01 -3.75 34.87
C ARG A 180 16.90 -4.72 33.70
N CYS A 181 17.67 -4.47 32.64
CA CYS A 181 17.70 -5.32 31.45
C CYS A 181 18.57 -6.58 31.62
N ALA A 182 19.46 -6.60 32.60
CA ALA A 182 20.29 -7.74 32.95
C ALA A 182 20.39 -7.86 34.49
N PRO A 183 20.67 -9.07 35.04
CA PRO A 183 20.77 -9.32 36.48
C PRO A 183 22.09 -8.80 37.08
N LEU A 184 22.47 -7.58 36.72
CA LEU A 184 23.64 -6.89 37.25
C LEU A 184 23.16 -5.71 38.09
N SER A 185 23.69 -5.56 39.30
CA SER A 185 23.37 -4.44 40.19
C SER A 185 24.04 -3.12 39.78
N GLU A 186 25.20 -3.22 39.11
CA GLU A 186 25.97 -2.07 38.63
C GLU A 186 25.45 -1.54 37.28
N PRO A 187 25.60 -0.22 37.03
CA PRO A 187 25.28 0.37 35.75
C PRO A 187 26.31 -0.02 34.67
N LEU A 188 25.84 -0.05 33.42
CA LEU A 188 26.70 -0.26 32.24
C LEU A 188 26.61 0.95 31.31
N PHE A 189 27.73 1.35 30.71
CA PHE A 189 27.82 2.50 29.83
C PHE A 189 28.33 2.09 28.45
N ALA A 190 28.03 2.88 27.43
CA ALA A 190 28.67 2.67 26.12
C ALA A 190 30.13 3.16 26.18
N GLU A 191 31.05 2.47 25.48
CA GLU A 191 32.49 2.77 25.51
C GLU A 191 32.83 4.22 25.10
N ASP A 192 32.07 4.75 24.15
CA ASP A 192 32.18 6.09 23.58
C ASP A 192 31.37 7.15 24.36
N SER A 193 30.67 6.77 25.43
CA SER A 193 29.83 7.68 26.21
C SER A 193 30.58 8.40 27.33
N ASP A 194 29.95 9.47 27.80
CA ASP A 194 30.30 10.26 28.98
C ASP A 194 29.71 9.71 30.30
N GLU A 195 29.24 8.46 30.28
CA GLU A 195 28.64 7.75 31.42
C GLU A 195 27.34 8.37 31.95
N THR A 196 26.60 9.09 31.10
CA THR A 196 25.29 9.67 31.45
C THR A 196 24.16 8.63 31.49
N TYR A 197 24.18 7.63 30.60
CA TYR A 197 23.06 6.70 30.41
C TYR A 197 23.40 5.27 30.85
N ASP A 198 22.73 4.76 31.90
CA ASP A 198 22.82 3.36 32.30
C ASP A 198 22.11 2.45 31.27
N ARG A 199 22.88 1.76 30.44
CA ARG A 199 22.40 0.79 29.45
C ARG A 199 21.74 -0.44 30.08
N ASN A 200 21.89 -0.65 31.38
CA ASN A 200 21.19 -1.67 32.14
C ASN A 200 19.85 -1.17 32.72
N ALA A 201 19.57 0.14 32.71
CA ALA A 201 18.25 0.68 33.07
C ALA A 201 17.26 0.46 31.91
N CYS A 202 16.36 -0.52 32.08
CA CYS A 202 15.46 -0.98 31.03
C CYS A 202 14.17 -0.17 30.97
N SER A 203 13.58 0.05 32.13
CA SER A 203 12.31 0.73 32.34
C SER A 203 12.12 1.00 33.82
N MET A 204 11.06 1.72 34.19
CA MET A 204 10.71 2.03 35.56
C MET A 204 9.25 1.69 35.82
N LEU A 205 8.98 1.03 36.94
CA LEU A 205 7.62 0.91 37.49
C LEU A 205 7.32 2.13 38.35
N ARG A 206 6.12 2.69 38.22
CA ARG A 206 5.62 3.81 39.02
C ARG A 206 4.82 3.30 40.22
N PRO A 207 4.65 4.12 41.28
CA PRO A 207 3.76 3.78 42.39
C PRO A 207 2.36 3.39 41.88
N GLN A 208 1.79 2.34 42.48
CA GLN A 208 0.48 1.76 42.18
C GLN A 208 0.41 0.94 40.87
N GLU A 209 1.51 0.73 40.17
CA GLU A 209 1.56 -0.16 39.01
C GLU A 209 1.67 -1.64 39.41
N PRO A 210 0.90 -2.53 38.78
CA PRO A 210 0.99 -3.96 39.04
C PRO A 210 2.19 -4.59 38.32
N LEU A 211 2.78 -5.60 38.94
CA LEU A 211 3.79 -6.47 38.36
C LEU A 211 3.54 -7.93 38.77
N GLU A 212 4.11 -8.86 38.02
CA GLU A 212 4.17 -10.27 38.39
C GLU A 212 5.62 -10.66 38.68
N VAL A 213 5.86 -11.16 39.90
CA VAL A 213 7.13 -11.80 40.27
C VAL A 213 7.13 -13.20 39.68
N LEU A 214 8.09 -13.45 38.78
CA LEU A 214 8.18 -14.68 38.00
C LEU A 214 9.07 -15.71 38.68
N ALA A 215 10.23 -15.29 39.17
CA ALA A 215 11.19 -16.17 39.80
C ALA A 215 12.09 -15.40 40.76
N GLU A 216 12.63 -16.09 41.76
CA GLU A 216 13.81 -15.61 42.45
C GLU A 216 15.04 -15.78 41.57
N TRP A 217 15.97 -14.83 41.65
CA TRP A 217 17.19 -14.83 40.86
C TRP A 217 18.42 -14.69 41.78
N PRO A 218 19.57 -15.31 41.44
CA PRO A 218 20.82 -15.10 42.17
C PRO A 218 21.15 -13.61 42.37
N GLY A 219 21.82 -13.29 43.48
CA GLY A 219 22.27 -11.91 43.78
C GLY A 219 21.22 -11.00 44.41
N GLN A 220 20.27 -11.54 45.18
CA GLN A 220 19.17 -10.76 45.82
C GLN A 220 18.30 -10.02 44.79
N LEU A 221 18.02 -10.67 43.65
CA LEU A 221 17.15 -10.13 42.61
C LEU A 221 15.86 -10.95 42.48
N TRP A 222 14.81 -10.29 41.99
CA TRP A 222 13.62 -10.93 41.44
C TRP A 222 13.59 -10.73 39.94
N LEU A 223 13.27 -11.79 39.21
CA LEU A 223 12.84 -11.69 37.83
C LEU A 223 11.34 -11.36 37.82
N VAL A 224 10.96 -10.28 37.15
CA VAL A 224 9.60 -9.77 37.12
C VAL A 224 9.14 -9.51 35.69
N ARG A 225 7.83 -9.51 35.47
CA ARG A 225 7.21 -8.89 34.30
C ARG A 225 6.20 -7.83 34.70
N THR A 226 6.11 -6.80 33.88
CA THR A 226 5.14 -5.71 33.96
C THR A 226 4.19 -5.82 32.77
N ALA A 227 3.24 -4.89 32.64
CA ALA A 227 2.38 -4.82 31.46
C ALA A 227 3.18 -4.53 30.17
N PHE A 228 4.38 -3.97 30.26
CA PHE A 228 5.10 -3.39 29.11
C PHE A 228 6.57 -3.85 28.97
N THR A 229 7.09 -4.63 29.93
CA THR A 229 8.43 -5.24 29.84
C THR A 229 8.58 -6.42 30.81
N PHE A 230 9.74 -7.06 30.79
CA PHE A 230 10.21 -7.93 31.87
C PHE A 230 11.64 -7.55 32.21
N GLY A 231 12.15 -7.98 33.37
CA GLY A 231 13.52 -7.68 33.78
C GLY A 231 13.76 -8.00 35.24
N TRP A 232 14.84 -7.47 35.79
CA TRP A 232 15.27 -7.74 37.16
C TRP A 232 15.07 -6.52 38.06
N ILE A 233 14.59 -6.76 39.27
CA ILE A 233 14.52 -5.77 40.35
C ILE A 233 15.20 -6.32 41.59
N THR A 234 15.61 -5.46 42.52
CA THR A 234 16.17 -5.90 43.80
C THR A 234 15.07 -6.45 44.73
N LYS A 235 15.42 -7.42 45.59
CA LYS A 235 14.45 -8.04 46.52
C LYS A 235 13.92 -7.09 47.62
N ASP A 236 14.65 -6.01 47.89
CA ASP A 236 14.26 -4.94 48.82
C ASP A 236 13.38 -3.86 48.14
N ALA A 237 13.04 -4.02 46.85
CA ALA A 237 12.15 -3.09 46.17
C ALA A 237 10.81 -2.96 46.92
N PRO A 238 10.28 -1.74 47.10
CA PRO A 238 9.09 -1.49 47.90
C PRO A 238 7.84 -2.00 47.17
N LEU A 239 7.45 -3.24 47.47
CA LEU A 239 6.29 -3.91 46.90
C LEU A 239 5.21 -4.16 47.94
N SER A 240 3.94 -4.11 47.51
CA SER A 240 2.81 -4.56 48.32
C SER A 240 2.94 -6.05 48.70
N PRO A 241 2.20 -6.53 49.72
CA PRO A 241 1.89 -7.94 49.86
C PRO A 241 1.29 -8.52 48.56
N PRO A 242 1.30 -9.86 48.36
CA PRO A 242 0.66 -10.49 47.20
C PRO A 242 -0.79 -10.01 47.02
N ILE A 243 -1.17 -9.65 45.80
CA ILE A 243 -2.52 -9.14 45.51
C ILE A 243 -3.55 -10.26 45.78
N PRO A 244 -4.50 -10.08 46.72
CA PRO A 244 -5.57 -11.04 46.95
C PRO A 244 -6.46 -11.21 45.71
N GLU A 245 -7.04 -12.40 45.54
CA GLU A 245 -7.88 -12.74 44.37
C GLU A 245 -9.00 -11.71 44.10
N LYS A 246 -9.64 -11.22 45.17
CA LYS A 246 -10.70 -10.19 45.08
C LYS A 246 -10.25 -8.88 44.41
N TRP A 247 -8.95 -8.56 44.46
CA TRP A 247 -8.37 -7.33 43.91
C TRP A 247 -7.64 -7.55 42.59
N ALA A 248 -7.24 -8.79 42.28
CA ALA A 248 -6.41 -9.11 41.13
C ALA A 248 -7.00 -8.59 39.80
N ARG A 249 -8.32 -8.77 39.59
CA ARG A 249 -8.98 -8.27 38.38
C ARG A 249 -8.95 -6.74 38.28
N SER A 250 -9.16 -6.02 39.37
CA SER A 250 -9.16 -4.56 39.40
C SER A 250 -7.77 -3.99 39.10
N PHE A 251 -6.72 -4.56 39.69
CA PHE A 251 -5.35 -4.12 39.40
C PHE A 251 -4.88 -4.51 38.00
N VAL A 252 -5.32 -5.64 37.44
CA VAL A 252 -4.82 -6.06 36.11
C VAL A 252 -5.64 -5.49 34.95
N ARG A 253 -6.96 -5.36 35.10
CA ARG A 253 -7.88 -4.95 34.02
C ARG A 253 -8.85 -3.81 34.39
N GLY A 254 -8.80 -3.30 35.61
CA GLY A 254 -9.67 -2.22 36.04
C GLY A 254 -9.34 -0.89 35.35
N ALA A 255 -10.37 -0.09 35.11
CA ALA A 255 -10.20 1.29 34.65
C ALA A 255 -9.31 2.08 35.61
N ARG A 256 -8.54 3.05 35.09
CA ARG A 256 -7.63 3.84 35.90
C ARG A 256 -8.06 5.28 35.96
N LEU A 257 -7.58 5.95 37.00
CA LEU A 257 -7.55 7.40 37.08
C LEU A 257 -6.10 7.87 36.98
N TRP A 258 -5.85 8.81 36.08
CA TRP A 258 -4.56 9.45 35.84
C TRP A 258 -4.48 10.77 36.60
N ALA A 259 -3.39 10.99 37.34
CA ALA A 259 -3.17 12.19 38.12
C ALA A 259 -2.58 13.32 37.25
N ARG A 260 -3.36 14.36 36.99
CA ARG A 260 -2.88 15.55 36.25
C ARG A 260 -1.95 16.44 37.10
N GLU A 261 -2.04 16.31 38.42
CA GLU A 261 -1.28 17.02 39.44
C GLU A 261 -1.08 16.10 40.65
N PRO A 262 -0.07 16.31 41.51
CA PRO A 262 0.15 15.46 42.68
C PRO A 262 -1.08 15.48 43.62
N VAL A 263 -1.59 14.30 43.97
CA VAL A 263 -2.81 14.17 44.80
C VAL A 263 -2.61 13.18 45.94
N SER A 264 -3.18 13.48 47.11
CA SER A 264 -3.19 12.55 48.24
C SER A 264 -4.41 11.64 48.18
N LEU A 265 -4.18 10.35 48.37
CA LEU A 265 -5.20 9.31 48.45
C LEU A 265 -5.31 8.87 49.89
N ASN A 266 -6.44 9.13 50.53
CA ASN A 266 -6.67 8.80 51.93
C ASN A 266 -7.50 7.53 52.03
N GLY A 267 -6.88 6.46 52.51
CA GLY A 267 -7.49 5.17 52.76
C GLY A 267 -8.44 5.21 53.94
N VAL A 268 -9.48 4.37 53.89
CA VAL A 268 -10.47 4.21 54.97
C VAL A 268 -9.88 3.75 56.32
N ASN A 269 -8.64 3.28 56.33
CA ASN A 269 -7.89 2.86 57.52
C ASN A 269 -6.95 3.96 58.08
N GLY A 270 -7.00 5.17 57.54
CA GLY A 270 -6.12 6.28 57.91
C GLY A 270 -4.76 6.31 57.21
N ALA A 271 -4.46 5.35 56.31
CA ALA A 271 -3.26 5.41 55.47
C ALA A 271 -3.40 6.51 54.41
N SER A 272 -2.35 7.29 54.17
CA SER A 272 -2.32 8.29 53.10
C SER A 272 -1.18 8.02 52.14
N VAL A 273 -1.46 7.98 50.84
CA VAL A 273 -0.44 7.82 49.78
C VAL A 273 -0.51 9.02 48.86
N ARG A 274 0.63 9.67 48.64
CA ARG A 274 0.75 10.76 47.67
C ARG A 274 1.04 10.17 46.30
N LEU A 275 0.07 10.25 45.41
CA LEU A 275 0.22 9.87 44.00
C LEU A 275 0.94 11.01 43.28
N PRO A 276 2.11 10.79 42.67
CA PRO A 276 2.81 11.84 41.92
C PRO A 276 2.04 12.20 40.66
N GLN A 277 2.36 13.36 40.09
CA GLN A 277 1.85 13.76 38.79
C GLN A 277 2.16 12.67 37.74
N PHE A 278 1.20 12.44 36.85
CA PHE A 278 1.19 11.45 35.78
C PHE A 278 1.06 9.97 36.20
N ALA A 279 1.07 9.66 37.50
CA ALA A 279 0.83 8.30 37.96
C ALA A 279 -0.65 7.91 37.87
N LYS A 280 -0.91 6.60 37.88
CA LYS A 280 -2.25 6.03 37.73
C LYS A 280 -2.67 5.24 38.96
N ALA A 281 -3.91 5.41 39.38
CA ALA A 281 -4.55 4.59 40.42
C ALA A 281 -5.71 3.79 39.84
N VAL A 282 -6.03 2.65 40.44
CA VAL A 282 -7.19 1.84 40.02
C VAL A 282 -8.47 2.58 40.43
N ARG A 283 -9.41 2.78 39.50
CA ARG A 283 -10.71 3.37 39.76
C ARG A 283 -11.56 2.41 40.61
N GLY A 284 -12.13 2.92 41.69
CA GLY A 284 -13.09 2.23 42.54
C GLY A 284 -14.46 2.11 41.88
N SER A 285 -15.41 1.53 42.61
CA SER A 285 -16.79 1.35 42.14
C SER A 285 -17.65 2.59 42.35
N ARG A 286 -17.30 3.39 43.37
CA ARG A 286 -17.98 4.66 43.69
C ARG A 286 -17.32 5.83 42.96
N HIS A 287 -18.07 6.91 42.77
CA HIS A 287 -17.55 8.14 42.19
C HIS A 287 -16.39 8.68 43.05
N ASN A 288 -15.25 9.01 42.43
CA ASN A 288 -14.02 9.50 43.07
C ASN A 288 -13.32 8.54 44.06
N GLU A 289 -13.74 7.28 44.10
CA GLU A 289 -13.06 6.24 44.86
C GLU A 289 -11.91 5.66 44.03
N VAL A 290 -10.80 5.35 44.69
CA VAL A 290 -9.69 4.57 44.13
C VAL A 290 -9.40 3.34 44.99
N ILE A 291 -8.71 2.36 44.41
CA ILE A 291 -8.17 1.22 45.14
C ILE A 291 -6.66 1.46 45.28
N LEU A 292 -6.20 1.48 46.53
CA LEU A 292 -4.82 1.76 46.92
C LEU A 292 -4.15 0.50 47.45
N ALA A 293 -2.90 0.27 47.05
CA ALA A 293 -2.00 -0.69 47.67
C ALA A 293 -0.98 0.03 48.56
N THR A 294 -0.74 -0.52 49.75
CA THR A 294 0.27 -0.08 50.73
C THR A 294 1.06 -1.30 51.22
N GLU A 295 2.08 -1.08 52.05
CA GLU A 295 2.79 -2.16 52.75
C GLU A 295 1.85 -2.98 53.66
N SER A 296 0.82 -2.34 54.21
CA SER A 296 -0.15 -2.97 55.12
C SER A 296 -1.32 -3.66 54.42
N GLY A 297 -1.47 -3.53 53.10
CA GLY A 297 -2.50 -4.22 52.33
C GLY A 297 -3.18 -3.37 51.26
N PHE A 298 -4.46 -3.65 51.00
CA PHE A 298 -5.23 -3.06 49.91
C PHE A 298 -6.53 -2.47 50.42
N PHE A 299 -6.79 -1.21 50.10
CA PHE A 299 -7.89 -0.44 50.69
C PHE A 299 -8.59 0.41 49.62
N HIS A 300 -9.88 0.65 49.82
CA HIS A 300 -10.54 1.77 49.15
C HIS A 300 -10.04 3.07 49.76
N ALA A 301 -9.85 4.08 48.91
CA ALA A 301 -9.41 5.41 49.29
C ALA A 301 -10.19 6.47 48.51
N GLU A 302 -10.24 7.67 49.07
CA GLU A 302 -10.79 8.86 48.41
C GLU A 302 -9.67 9.85 48.13
N ALA A 303 -9.74 10.49 46.96
CA ALA A 303 -8.79 11.52 46.58
C ALA A 303 -9.12 12.85 47.28
N THR A 304 -8.12 13.51 47.86
CA THR A 304 -8.30 14.83 48.51
C THR A 304 -8.70 15.93 47.54
N ALA A 305 -8.34 15.78 46.26
CA ALA A 305 -8.73 16.65 45.16
C ALA A 305 -9.21 15.79 43.98
N PRO A 306 -10.48 15.36 43.94
CA PRO A 306 -10.96 14.43 42.91
C PRO A 306 -10.79 14.94 41.47
N ASN A 307 -10.89 16.26 41.26
CA ASN A 307 -10.69 16.86 39.94
C ASN A 307 -9.23 16.78 39.43
N ALA A 308 -8.27 16.44 40.30
CA ALA A 308 -6.89 16.13 39.93
C ALA A 308 -6.76 14.77 39.23
N LEU A 309 -7.76 13.90 39.38
CA LEU A 309 -7.80 12.56 38.81
C LEU A 309 -8.74 12.52 37.61
N LEU A 310 -8.18 12.24 36.44
CA LEU A 310 -8.94 12.12 35.21
C LEU A 310 -9.10 10.64 34.83
N PRO A 311 -10.27 10.20 34.37
CA PRO A 311 -10.41 8.84 33.83
C PRO A 311 -9.47 8.63 32.65
N ASP A 312 -8.74 7.51 32.65
CA ASP A 312 -7.89 7.14 31.52
C ASP A 312 -8.71 6.61 30.33
N ASP A 313 -10.00 6.33 30.49
CA ASP A 313 -10.93 5.99 29.42
C ASP A 313 -11.63 7.21 28.79
N ARG A 314 -11.15 8.44 29.11
CA ARG A 314 -11.68 9.67 28.51
C ARG A 314 -11.38 9.75 27.00
N PRO A 315 -12.22 10.43 26.19
CA PRO A 315 -12.01 10.49 24.75
C PRO A 315 -10.67 11.12 24.37
N LEU A 316 -9.93 10.45 23.47
CA LEU A 316 -8.70 10.96 22.86
C LEU A 316 -9.05 12.00 21.79
N THR A 317 -9.27 13.26 22.19
CA THR A 317 -9.44 14.38 21.26
C THR A 317 -8.10 15.06 21.01
N ARG A 318 -8.01 15.77 19.88
CA ARG A 318 -6.82 16.56 19.52
C ARG A 318 -6.50 17.63 20.57
N ARG A 319 -7.54 18.33 21.05
CA ARG A 319 -7.43 19.31 22.15
C ARG A 319 -6.87 18.66 23.41
N ALA A 320 -7.54 17.61 23.90
CA ALA A 320 -7.16 16.98 25.16
C ALA A 320 -5.75 16.39 25.09
N PHE A 321 -5.35 15.83 23.93
CA PHE A 321 -4.00 15.33 23.71
C PHE A 321 -2.96 16.45 23.81
N LEU A 322 -3.15 17.59 23.15
CA LEU A 322 -2.22 18.72 23.23
C LEU A 322 -2.16 19.31 24.64
N GLU A 323 -3.29 19.57 25.29
CA GLU A 323 -3.33 20.06 26.68
C GLU A 323 -2.60 19.10 27.64
N THR A 324 -2.65 17.80 27.38
CA THR A 324 -1.93 16.80 28.16
C THR A 324 -0.44 16.79 27.82
N ALA A 325 -0.08 16.85 26.53
CA ALA A 325 1.31 16.86 26.07
C ALA A 325 2.10 18.05 26.63
N PHE A 326 1.49 19.23 26.68
CA PHE A 326 2.15 20.43 27.17
C PHE A 326 2.30 20.46 28.69
N GLN A 327 1.53 19.67 29.45
CA GLN A 327 1.79 19.49 30.90
C GLN A 327 3.12 18.79 31.18
N TYR A 328 3.69 18.07 30.21
CA TYR A 328 4.98 17.39 30.38
C TYR A 328 6.19 18.28 30.09
N LEU A 329 6.03 19.51 29.60
CA LEU A 329 7.16 20.41 29.34
C LEU A 329 8.07 20.52 30.57
N ASP A 330 9.37 20.56 30.32
CA ASP A 330 10.43 20.61 31.33
C ASP A 330 10.54 19.39 32.26
N THR A 331 9.70 18.36 32.07
CA THR A 331 9.88 17.09 32.78
C THR A 331 11.28 16.53 32.47
N PRO A 332 12.07 16.16 33.49
CA PRO A 332 13.43 15.66 33.27
C PRO A 332 13.48 14.43 32.36
N TYR A 333 14.49 14.37 31.51
CA TYR A 333 14.81 13.17 30.74
C TYR A 333 15.33 12.08 31.67
N GLY A 334 14.82 10.86 31.51
CA GLY A 334 15.29 9.69 32.25
C GLY A 334 15.43 8.50 31.33
N TRP A 335 16.67 8.13 30.98
CA TRP A 335 16.93 6.91 30.19
C TRP A 335 16.34 5.69 30.91
N GLY A 336 15.41 4.97 30.29
CA GLY A 336 14.73 3.85 30.95
C GLY A 336 13.93 4.27 32.20
N GLY A 337 13.52 5.54 32.28
CA GLY A 337 12.79 6.13 33.40
C GLY A 337 13.63 6.58 34.59
N MET A 338 14.97 6.52 34.51
CA MET A 338 15.87 6.86 35.63
C MET A 338 15.51 8.17 36.34
N ASN A 339 15.66 8.18 37.67
CA ASN A 339 15.37 9.31 38.58
C ASN A 339 13.94 9.87 38.44
N GLY A 340 13.00 9.04 37.99
CA GLY A 340 11.62 9.43 37.80
C GLY A 340 11.34 10.20 36.51
N GLY A 341 12.36 10.46 35.68
CA GLY A 341 12.23 11.15 34.38
C GLY A 341 11.52 10.32 33.31
N ARG A 342 11.36 10.88 32.10
CA ARG A 342 10.86 10.17 30.92
C ARG A 342 11.87 10.15 29.79
N ASP A 343 12.10 8.99 29.18
CA ASP A 343 12.73 8.96 27.85
C ASP A 343 11.68 9.26 26.75
N CYS A 344 12.13 9.32 25.50
CA CYS A 344 11.26 9.66 24.36
C CYS A 344 10.05 8.72 24.22
N SER A 345 10.26 7.43 24.42
CA SER A 345 9.20 6.42 24.31
C SER A 345 8.32 6.33 25.57
N ASP A 346 8.89 6.59 26.75
CA ASP A 346 8.15 6.66 28.01
C ASP A 346 7.14 7.82 27.99
N LEU A 347 7.58 9.00 27.51
CA LEU A 347 6.71 10.16 27.32
C LEU A 347 5.52 9.80 26.42
N VAL A 348 5.78 9.23 25.24
CA VAL A 348 4.72 8.87 24.29
C VAL A 348 3.78 7.81 24.89
N ALA A 349 4.31 6.81 25.60
CA ALA A 349 3.48 5.80 26.25
C ALA A 349 2.57 6.40 27.35
N ASP A 350 3.10 7.34 28.13
CA ASP A 350 2.37 8.08 29.15
C ASP A 350 1.23 8.92 28.51
N LEU A 351 1.53 9.67 27.45
CA LEU A 351 0.58 10.54 26.76
C LEU A 351 -0.63 9.77 26.22
N PHE A 352 -0.39 8.72 25.44
CA PHE A 352 -1.49 7.91 24.89
C PHE A 352 -2.18 7.09 25.98
N GLY A 353 -1.42 6.64 26.98
CA GLY A 353 -1.94 5.91 28.13
C GLY A 353 -2.90 6.74 29.00
N ALA A 354 -2.83 8.06 28.98
CA ALA A 354 -3.79 8.96 29.65
C ALA A 354 -5.19 8.96 29.00
N PHE A 355 -5.33 8.29 27.85
CA PHE A 355 -6.57 8.09 27.10
C PHE A 355 -6.85 6.61 26.80
N GLY A 356 -6.19 5.70 27.53
CA GLY A 356 -6.49 4.28 27.48
C GLY A 356 -5.93 3.58 26.25
N LEU A 357 -5.19 4.29 25.39
CA LEU A 357 -4.44 3.71 24.30
C LEU A 357 -3.09 3.27 24.83
N ALA A 358 -2.94 1.96 24.99
CA ALA A 358 -1.70 1.43 25.50
C ALA A 358 -0.69 1.34 24.35
N LEU A 359 0.57 1.73 24.62
CA LEU A 359 1.67 1.62 23.67
C LEU A 359 2.76 0.69 24.19
N PRO A 360 3.53 0.03 23.30
CA PRO A 360 4.75 -0.67 23.70
C PRO A 360 5.75 0.27 24.38
N ARG A 361 6.65 -0.26 25.24
CA ARG A 361 7.59 0.57 26.00
C ARG A 361 8.67 1.25 25.16
N THR A 362 9.12 0.63 24.07
CA THR A 362 10.26 1.14 23.30
C THR A 362 9.83 1.70 21.94
N SER A 363 10.52 2.75 21.49
CA SER A 363 10.22 3.47 20.24
C SER A 363 10.17 2.54 19.01
N GLY A 364 11.08 1.57 18.92
CA GLY A 364 11.13 0.59 17.83
C GLY A 364 9.90 -0.34 17.75
N TRP A 365 9.12 -0.47 18.82
CA TRP A 365 7.81 -1.13 18.79
C TRP A 365 6.65 -0.14 18.65
N GLN A 366 6.77 1.07 19.21
CA GLN A 366 5.78 2.14 19.06
C GLN A 366 5.58 2.56 17.61
N VAL A 367 6.62 2.45 16.76
CA VAL A 367 6.49 2.68 15.31
C VAL A 367 5.48 1.75 14.63
N GLN A 368 5.20 0.58 15.22
CA GLN A 368 4.20 -0.38 14.71
C GLN A 368 2.81 -0.19 15.34
N ALA A 369 2.67 0.75 16.30
CA ALA A 369 1.46 0.89 17.09
C ALA A 369 0.44 1.84 16.46
N GLY A 370 0.82 2.71 15.52
CA GLY A 370 -0.13 3.58 14.83
C GLY A 370 -1.22 2.81 14.06
N ALA A 371 -2.35 3.46 13.77
CA ALA A 371 -3.37 2.92 12.88
C ALA A 371 -2.80 2.59 11.49
N PHE A 372 -1.84 3.40 11.05
CA PHE A 372 -0.96 3.13 9.92
C PHE A 372 0.38 3.84 10.11
N ARG A 373 1.40 3.40 9.36
CA ARG A 373 2.72 4.05 9.28
C ARG A 373 3.16 4.25 7.84
N ILE A 374 3.95 5.28 7.59
CA ILE A 374 4.47 5.66 6.26
C ILE A 374 5.99 5.63 6.35
N SER A 375 6.65 4.88 5.46
CA SER A 375 8.12 4.90 5.39
C SER A 375 8.60 6.11 4.62
N THR A 376 9.59 6.82 5.15
CA THR A 376 10.21 8.01 4.53
C THR A 376 11.55 7.69 3.86
N ALA A 377 11.89 6.42 3.70
CA ALA A 377 13.20 5.98 3.20
C ALA A 377 13.54 6.53 1.81
N SER A 378 12.54 6.76 0.97
CA SER A 378 12.69 7.30 -0.39
C SER A 378 12.37 8.80 -0.49
N ALA A 379 12.09 9.49 0.62
CA ALA A 379 11.60 10.86 0.61
C ALA A 379 12.71 11.88 0.89
N THR A 380 12.73 12.95 0.09
CA THR A 380 13.49 14.18 0.35
C THR A 380 12.95 14.94 1.58
N PRO A 381 13.72 15.85 2.20
CA PRO A 381 13.24 16.62 3.36
C PRO A 381 11.95 17.43 3.10
N SER A 382 11.77 17.98 1.90
CA SER A 382 10.56 18.71 1.52
C SER A 382 9.35 17.78 1.40
N GLU A 383 9.52 16.61 0.77
CA GLU A 383 8.50 15.57 0.69
C GLU A 383 8.11 15.05 2.08
N LYS A 384 9.09 14.77 2.95
CA LYS A 384 8.84 14.37 4.34
C LYS A 384 7.95 15.38 5.05
N THR A 385 8.27 16.67 4.95
CA THR A 385 7.50 17.72 5.62
C THR A 385 6.07 17.80 5.07
N ALA A 386 5.88 17.70 3.76
CA ALA A 386 4.55 17.65 3.16
C ALA A 386 3.73 16.43 3.64
N TRP A 387 4.38 15.28 3.79
CA TRP A 387 3.73 14.08 4.32
C TRP A 387 3.39 14.18 5.80
N PHE A 388 4.20 14.88 6.60
CA PHE A 388 3.89 15.14 8.01
C PHE A 388 2.60 15.96 8.12
N ASP A 389 2.48 17.03 7.31
CA ASP A 389 1.30 17.89 7.28
C ASP A 389 0.04 17.12 6.86
N GLU A 390 0.15 16.30 5.81
CA GLU A 390 -0.98 15.52 5.31
C GLU A 390 -1.39 14.40 6.27
N ALA A 391 -0.42 13.75 6.93
CA ALA A 391 -0.68 12.78 7.99
C ALA A 391 -1.41 13.41 9.18
N LEU A 392 -1.06 14.66 9.55
CA LEU A 392 -1.64 15.38 10.69
C LEU A 392 -3.13 15.69 10.50
N LYS A 393 -3.56 15.90 9.25
CA LYS A 393 -4.99 16.02 8.92
C LYS A 393 -5.76 14.73 9.24
N SER A 394 -5.10 13.59 9.17
CA SER A 394 -5.72 12.26 9.33
C SER A 394 -5.72 11.73 10.77
N GLY A 395 -4.92 12.32 11.66
CA GLY A 395 -4.83 11.88 13.05
C GLY A 395 -3.74 12.59 13.86
N LEU A 396 -3.36 11.99 14.99
CA LEU A 396 -2.17 12.36 15.76
C LEU A 396 -0.95 11.70 15.12
N VAL A 397 0.15 12.45 15.00
CA VAL A 397 1.35 12.01 14.27
C VAL A 397 2.54 11.89 15.20
N LEU A 398 3.20 10.73 15.16
CA LEU A 398 4.53 10.54 15.70
C LEU A 398 5.55 10.41 14.57
N LEU A 399 6.73 10.97 14.80
CA LEU A 399 7.88 10.85 13.89
C LEU A 399 8.93 9.98 14.57
N TYR A 400 9.40 8.98 13.85
CA TYR A 400 10.33 7.99 14.37
C TYR A 400 11.59 7.91 13.52
N PHE A 401 12.70 7.69 14.22
CA PHE A 401 13.93 7.13 13.65
C PHE A 401 14.58 6.21 14.69
N PRO A 402 15.48 5.28 14.30
CA PRO A 402 16.13 4.40 15.24
C PRO A 402 16.76 5.14 16.43
N GLY A 403 16.19 4.91 17.63
CA GLY A 403 16.62 5.53 18.88
C GLY A 403 15.81 6.74 19.36
N HIS A 404 14.86 7.28 18.57
CA HIS A 404 14.06 8.44 18.99
C HIS A 404 12.64 8.45 18.42
N ILE A 405 11.69 8.99 19.18
CA ILE A 405 10.31 9.18 18.75
C ILE A 405 9.79 10.52 19.27
N MET A 406 9.01 11.20 18.45
CA MET A 406 8.62 12.60 18.66
C MET A 406 7.15 12.81 18.29
N VAL A 407 6.47 13.73 18.97
CA VAL A 407 5.11 14.17 18.64
C VAL A 407 5.20 15.31 17.63
N TYR A 408 4.61 15.16 16.44
CA TYR A 408 4.58 16.24 15.46
C TYR A 408 3.48 17.25 15.79
N LEU A 409 3.84 18.54 15.83
CA LEU A 409 2.91 19.62 16.18
C LEU A 409 2.36 20.36 14.95
N GLY A 410 3.06 20.32 13.82
CA GLY A 410 2.73 21.11 12.63
C GLY A 410 3.88 22.03 12.26
N ARG A 411 3.55 23.17 11.64
CA ARG A 411 4.54 24.18 11.21
C ARG A 411 4.43 25.44 12.06
N SER A 412 5.58 26.07 12.31
CA SER A 412 5.64 27.44 12.83
C SER A 412 5.13 28.44 11.78
N GLU A 413 5.01 29.71 12.17
CA GLU A 413 4.65 30.82 11.28
C GLU A 413 5.67 31.04 10.16
N THR A 414 6.93 30.65 10.39
CA THR A 414 8.01 30.71 9.39
C THR A 414 8.05 29.47 8.49
N GLY A 415 7.14 28.51 8.71
CA GLY A 415 7.03 27.27 7.94
C GLY A 415 7.94 26.14 8.42
N ALA A 416 8.66 26.31 9.53
CA ALA A 416 9.53 25.29 10.09
C ALA A 416 8.71 24.16 10.76
N PRO A 417 9.02 22.87 10.51
CA PRO A 417 8.34 21.77 11.18
C PRO A 417 8.74 21.68 12.65
N MET A 418 7.75 21.57 13.54
CA MET A 418 7.93 21.59 14.99
C MET A 418 7.51 20.27 15.64
N VAL A 419 8.23 19.87 16.68
CA VAL A 419 7.99 18.64 17.43
C VAL A 419 8.03 18.87 18.94
N LEU A 420 7.24 18.10 19.68
CA LEU A 420 7.35 17.93 21.13
C LEU A 420 7.97 16.56 21.43
N HIS A 421 9.01 16.53 22.26
CA HIS A 421 9.71 15.28 22.59
C HIS A 421 10.51 15.36 23.89
N SER A 422 10.78 14.20 24.51
CA SER A 422 11.77 14.10 25.59
C SER A 422 13.16 13.91 24.98
N LEU A 423 13.98 14.96 25.00
CA LEU A 423 15.26 15.00 24.30
C LEU A 423 16.44 14.86 25.27
N GLY A 424 17.22 13.80 25.11
CA GLY A 424 18.47 13.61 25.86
C GLY A 424 19.58 14.53 25.33
N GLU A 425 19.89 14.43 24.05
CA GLU A 425 21.01 15.14 23.42
C GLU A 425 20.86 15.30 21.89
N TYR A 426 21.64 16.22 21.30
CA TYR A 426 21.84 16.36 19.85
C TYR A 426 23.29 16.74 19.54
N ALA A 427 23.78 16.49 18.33
CA ALA A 427 25.11 16.95 17.91
C ALA A 427 25.01 18.31 17.20
N SER A 428 25.98 19.20 17.40
CA SER A 428 26.05 20.47 16.69
C SER A 428 27.47 20.75 16.21
N PRO A 429 27.66 21.30 15.00
CA PRO A 429 28.98 21.75 14.55
C PRO A 429 29.59 22.78 15.50
N CYS A 430 30.91 22.75 15.62
CA CYS A 430 31.63 23.75 16.38
C CYS A 430 31.77 25.08 15.60
N ALA A 431 31.94 26.18 16.32
CA ALA A 431 32.18 27.49 15.72
C ALA A 431 33.51 27.46 14.95
N GLY A 432 33.45 27.59 13.62
CA GLY A 432 34.63 27.47 12.73
C GLY A 432 34.62 26.23 11.82
N GLY A 433 33.70 25.27 12.03
CA GLY A 433 33.47 24.14 11.13
C GLY A 433 34.33 22.90 11.36
N GLU A 434 35.34 22.96 12.23
CA GLU A 434 36.13 21.78 12.63
C GLU A 434 35.55 21.12 13.89
N GLY A 435 35.13 19.86 13.77
CA GLY A 435 34.58 19.07 14.87
C GLY A 435 33.11 19.35 15.21
N GLU A 436 32.61 18.62 16.21
CA GLU A 436 31.24 18.74 16.71
C GLU A 436 31.16 18.55 18.22
N THR A 437 30.15 19.15 18.83
CA THR A 437 29.82 18.99 20.25
C THR A 437 28.50 18.26 20.40
N VAL A 438 28.46 17.25 21.26
CA VAL A 438 27.19 16.64 21.71
C VAL A 438 26.60 17.50 22.83
N ARG A 439 25.46 18.14 22.55
CA ARG A 439 24.74 19.02 23.47
C ARG A 439 23.64 18.26 24.21
N ARG A 440 23.72 18.25 25.54
CA ARG A 440 22.73 17.64 26.44
C ARG A 440 21.57 18.60 26.71
N VAL A 441 20.34 18.13 26.52
CA VAL A 441 19.11 18.89 26.77
C VAL A 441 18.39 18.36 28.02
N GLN A 442 18.30 17.03 28.15
CA GLN A 442 17.84 16.31 29.34
C GLN A 442 16.45 16.69 29.86
N ARG A 443 15.51 17.06 28.98
CA ARG A 443 14.12 17.37 29.37
C ARG A 443 13.14 17.24 28.20
N VAL A 444 11.85 17.32 28.50
CA VAL A 444 10.79 17.48 27.49
C VAL A 444 10.79 18.90 26.95
N VAL A 445 10.88 19.04 25.63
CA VAL A 445 11.00 20.33 24.93
C VAL A 445 10.17 20.36 23.65
N VAL A 446 9.90 21.58 23.18
CA VAL A 446 9.51 21.85 21.80
C VAL A 446 10.75 22.28 21.02
N THR A 447 10.96 21.72 19.83
CA THR A 447 12.07 22.07 18.94
C THR A 447 11.60 22.14 17.49
N ASP A 448 12.34 22.88 16.65
CA ASP A 448 12.27 22.68 15.20
C ASP A 448 13.06 21.42 14.79
N MET A 449 12.79 20.90 13.59
CA MET A 449 13.46 19.69 13.11
C MET A 449 14.80 19.92 12.39
N THR A 450 15.29 21.15 12.29
CA THR A 450 16.64 21.47 11.80
C THR A 450 17.73 21.17 12.84
N LEU A 451 17.33 20.92 14.09
CA LEU A 451 18.25 20.56 15.17
C LEU A 451 19.19 19.41 14.75
N GLY A 452 20.50 19.66 14.80
CA GLY A 452 21.53 18.73 14.34
C GLY A 452 22.06 18.97 12.91
N GLN A 453 21.50 19.94 12.19
CA GLN A 453 21.95 20.29 10.84
C GLN A 453 23.45 20.62 10.81
N GLY A 454 24.14 20.08 9.80
CA GLY A 454 25.58 20.25 9.61
C GLY A 454 26.46 19.35 10.49
N SER A 455 25.90 18.63 11.46
CA SER A 455 26.66 17.65 12.28
C SER A 455 26.75 16.28 11.61
N SER A 456 27.60 15.40 12.13
CA SER A 456 27.71 13.99 11.71
C SER A 456 26.41 13.21 11.89
N ARG A 457 25.56 13.64 12.83
CA ARG A 457 24.26 13.01 13.10
C ARG A 457 23.15 13.54 12.20
N THR A 458 23.38 14.59 11.41
CA THR A 458 22.39 15.29 10.55
C THR A 458 21.18 15.84 11.33
N SER A 459 20.31 16.59 10.66
CA SER A 459 19.12 17.17 11.28
C SER A 459 18.08 16.11 11.69
N LEU A 460 17.23 16.42 12.68
CA LEU A 460 16.12 15.52 13.05
C LEU A 460 15.22 15.18 11.85
N LEU A 461 14.98 16.15 10.96
CA LEU A 461 14.19 15.98 9.73
C LEU A 461 14.79 14.92 8.79
N GLU A 462 16.09 15.01 8.55
CA GLU A 462 16.80 14.06 7.67
C GLU A 462 16.75 12.63 8.22
N ARG A 463 16.79 12.50 9.55
CA ARG A 463 16.84 11.19 10.22
C ARG A 463 15.51 10.44 10.26
N VAL A 464 14.36 11.13 10.17
CA VAL A 464 13.04 10.46 10.23
C VAL A 464 12.97 9.34 9.20
N THR A 465 12.66 8.13 9.66
CA THR A 465 12.48 6.92 8.83
C THR A 465 11.02 6.50 8.69
N ASP A 466 10.18 6.87 9.66
CA ASP A 466 8.77 6.49 9.68
C ASP A 466 7.90 7.62 10.27
N ILE A 467 6.72 7.80 9.66
CA ILE A 467 5.62 8.61 10.17
C ILE A 467 4.57 7.63 10.70
N VAL A 468 4.12 7.80 11.94
CA VAL A 468 3.18 6.91 12.62
C VAL A 468 1.92 7.70 12.92
N VAL A 469 0.77 7.22 12.47
CA VAL A 469 -0.49 7.98 12.57
C VAL A 469 -1.50 7.23 13.42
N PHE A 470 -2.05 7.89 14.43
CA PHE A 470 -3.18 7.41 15.22
C PHE A 470 -4.42 8.21 14.80
N GLY A 471 -5.35 7.58 14.08
CA GLY A 471 -6.54 8.26 13.59
C GLY A 471 -7.23 7.50 12.48
N ALA A 472 -7.84 8.25 11.57
CA ALA A 472 -8.62 7.74 10.46
C ALA A 472 -7.74 7.01 9.42
N ARG A 473 -8.34 6.61 8.29
CA ARG A 473 -7.60 5.94 7.22
C ARG A 473 -6.56 6.89 6.59
N PRO A 474 -5.49 6.33 6.01
CA PRO A 474 -4.58 7.09 5.16
C PRO A 474 -5.38 7.85 4.08
N PRO A 475 -5.15 9.16 3.92
CA PRO A 475 -5.80 9.94 2.88
C PRO A 475 -5.22 9.56 1.52
N ALA A 476 -6.03 9.68 0.46
CA ALA A 476 -5.64 9.28 -0.90
C ALA A 476 -4.46 10.08 -1.48
N SER A 477 -4.17 11.24 -0.87
CA SER A 477 -3.04 12.14 -1.14
C SER A 477 -1.69 11.62 -0.61
N LEU A 478 -1.69 10.72 0.38
CA LEU A 478 -0.47 10.10 0.86
C LEU A 478 -0.04 8.98 -0.10
N PRO A 479 1.26 8.87 -0.42
CA PRO A 479 1.74 7.85 -1.33
C PRO A 479 1.45 6.46 -0.77
N GLY A 480 1.15 5.50 -1.67
CA GLY A 480 0.83 4.10 -1.35
C GLY A 480 1.98 3.27 -0.74
N ALA A 481 2.86 3.91 0.03
CA ALA A 481 3.95 3.34 0.81
C ALA A 481 3.63 3.40 2.32
N PHE A 482 2.37 3.16 2.68
CA PHE A 482 1.96 3.00 4.06
C PHE A 482 1.71 1.53 4.39
N SER A 483 1.80 1.19 5.67
CA SER A 483 1.38 -0.11 6.19
C SER A 483 0.41 0.11 7.33
N LEU A 484 -0.72 -0.59 7.27
CA LEU A 484 -1.74 -0.53 8.31
C LEU A 484 -1.31 -1.31 9.54
N ARG A 485 -1.92 -1.00 10.68
CA ARG A 485 -1.84 -1.88 11.85
C ARG A 485 -2.37 -3.28 11.52
N ARG A 486 -1.96 -4.24 12.35
CA ARG A 486 -2.55 -5.58 12.35
C ARG A 486 -4.04 -5.51 12.65
N THR A 487 -4.77 -6.48 12.12
CA THR A 487 -6.18 -6.71 12.46
C THR A 487 -6.29 -7.19 13.91
N ALA A 488 -7.31 -6.77 14.64
CA ALA A 488 -7.64 -7.30 15.95
C ALA A 488 -8.15 -8.76 15.84
N PRO A 489 -7.86 -9.64 16.82
CA PRO A 489 -8.22 -11.04 16.73
C PRO A 489 -9.73 -11.25 16.69
N ALA A 490 -10.18 -12.06 15.72
CA ALA A 490 -11.56 -12.50 15.63
C ALA A 490 -12.08 -13.06 16.97
N SER A 491 -13.34 -12.78 17.28
CA SER A 491 -14.05 -13.47 18.36
C SER A 491 -14.03 -15.00 18.12
N PRO A 492 -13.92 -15.83 19.18
CA PRO A 492 -14.04 -17.28 19.04
C PRO A 492 -15.39 -17.70 18.45
N GLN A 493 -16.43 -16.91 18.70
CA GLN A 493 -17.79 -17.20 18.26
C GLN A 493 -18.09 -16.56 16.90
N PRO A 494 -18.79 -17.27 15.99
CA PRO A 494 -19.21 -16.69 14.73
C PRO A 494 -20.24 -15.57 14.95
N PRO A 495 -20.34 -14.60 14.02
CA PRO A 495 -21.38 -13.58 14.06
C PRO A 495 -22.78 -14.22 14.14
N ALA A 496 -23.64 -13.67 15.01
CA ALA A 496 -24.99 -14.19 15.21
C ALA A 496 -25.89 -14.01 13.98
N LEU A 497 -25.78 -12.84 13.32
CA LEU A 497 -26.48 -12.49 12.10
C LEU A 497 -25.47 -11.96 11.08
N CYS A 498 -25.59 -12.39 9.83
CA CYS A 498 -24.87 -11.77 8.73
C CYS A 498 -25.78 -10.72 8.08
N GLN A 499 -25.35 -9.45 8.08
CA GLN A 499 -25.97 -8.40 7.27
C GLN A 499 -25.21 -8.24 5.95
N HIS A 500 -25.91 -7.78 4.93
CA HIS A 500 -25.36 -7.52 3.61
C HIS A 500 -25.27 -6.01 3.40
N ASP A 501 -24.09 -5.54 3.01
CA ASP A 501 -23.83 -4.20 2.49
C ASP A 501 -23.30 -4.37 1.05
N ASN A 502 -23.76 -3.53 0.13
CA ASN A 502 -23.30 -3.53 -1.26
C ASN A 502 -21.91 -2.88 -1.40
N ALA A 503 -21.46 -2.10 -0.40
CA ALA A 503 -20.13 -1.51 -0.40
C ALA A 503 -19.01 -2.53 -0.07
N LEU A 504 -19.34 -3.62 0.63
CA LEU A 504 -18.40 -4.70 0.94
C LEU A 504 -19.11 -6.05 1.06
N ARG A 505 -18.74 -7.01 0.19
CA ARG A 505 -19.38 -8.34 0.15
C ARG A 505 -18.39 -9.49 0.08
N ILE A 506 -18.81 -10.64 0.61
CA ILE A 506 -18.10 -11.92 0.53
C ILE A 506 -18.69 -12.81 -0.58
N PHE A 507 -17.82 -13.35 -1.43
CA PHE A 507 -18.06 -14.36 -2.44
C PHE A 507 -17.30 -15.66 -2.09
N VAL A 508 -17.78 -16.79 -2.60
CA VAL A 508 -17.18 -18.11 -2.36
C VAL A 508 -17.03 -18.83 -3.69
N SER A 509 -15.85 -19.39 -3.92
CA SER A 509 -15.49 -20.14 -5.13
C SER A 509 -14.75 -21.42 -4.71
N PRO A 510 -15.11 -22.64 -5.17
CA PRO A 510 -16.17 -22.95 -6.15
C PRO A 510 -17.58 -22.57 -5.68
N ARG A 511 -18.51 -22.40 -6.62
CA ARG A 511 -19.92 -22.06 -6.37
C ARG A 511 -20.63 -23.04 -5.46
N ARG A 512 -20.24 -24.32 -5.59
CA ARG A 512 -20.71 -25.44 -4.77
C ARG A 512 -19.47 -26.09 -4.15
N PRO A 513 -18.95 -25.55 -3.04
CA PRO A 513 -17.84 -26.14 -2.32
C PRO A 513 -18.09 -27.61 -2.00
N VAL A 514 -17.04 -28.44 -2.09
CA VAL A 514 -17.09 -29.87 -1.76
C VAL A 514 -16.07 -30.15 -0.66
N MET A 515 -16.45 -31.02 0.28
CA MET A 515 -15.59 -31.49 1.35
C MET A 515 -14.31 -32.12 0.77
N GLY A 516 -13.15 -31.75 1.29
CA GLY A 516 -11.84 -32.23 0.81
C GLY A 516 -11.27 -31.49 -0.40
N ALA A 517 -11.98 -30.53 -1.01
CA ALA A 517 -11.48 -29.71 -2.11
C ALA A 517 -11.22 -28.24 -1.67
N PRO A 518 -10.22 -27.54 -2.24
CA PRO A 518 -9.93 -26.15 -1.88
C PRO A 518 -11.11 -25.20 -2.14
N VAL A 519 -11.31 -24.26 -1.22
CA VAL A 519 -12.33 -23.20 -1.28
C VAL A 519 -11.66 -21.85 -1.05
N ARG A 520 -11.95 -20.91 -1.95
CA ARG A 520 -11.58 -19.50 -1.85
C ARG A 520 -12.76 -18.71 -1.31
N VAL A 521 -12.52 -18.00 -0.21
CA VAL A 521 -13.41 -16.95 0.31
C VAL A 521 -12.82 -15.62 -0.13
N ILE A 522 -13.61 -14.82 -0.85
CA ILE A 522 -13.16 -13.58 -1.50
C ILE A 522 -14.04 -12.45 -0.98
N ALA A 523 -13.48 -11.49 -0.26
CA ALA A 523 -14.17 -10.27 0.13
C ALA A 523 -13.73 -9.11 -0.77
N VAL A 524 -14.67 -8.29 -1.24
CA VAL A 524 -14.40 -7.17 -2.16
C VAL A 524 -15.15 -5.93 -1.69
N GLY A 525 -14.54 -4.75 -1.84
CA GLY A 525 -15.22 -3.47 -1.63
C GLY A 525 -14.44 -2.27 -2.19
N ASP A 526 -15.14 -1.17 -2.45
CA ASP A 526 -14.57 0.07 -3.05
C ASP A 526 -13.43 0.67 -2.25
N ASN A 527 -13.49 0.44 -0.94
CA ASN A 527 -12.62 1.04 0.04
C ASN A 527 -11.98 -0.06 0.88
N GLY A 528 -10.68 -0.29 0.73
CA GLY A 528 -10.01 -0.72 1.94
C GLY A 528 -8.61 -1.23 1.82
N GLU A 529 -7.69 -0.28 1.87
CA GLU A 529 -6.64 -0.46 2.88
C GLU A 529 -7.25 -0.15 4.25
N ARG A 530 -7.72 -1.22 4.92
CA ARG A 530 -8.15 -1.19 6.33
C ARG A 530 -7.66 -2.44 7.06
N PRO A 531 -7.45 -2.39 8.39
CA PRO A 531 -7.22 -3.60 9.17
C PRO A 531 -8.45 -4.50 9.03
N ALA A 532 -8.27 -5.65 8.39
CA ALA A 532 -9.31 -6.64 8.18
C ALA A 532 -8.70 -8.02 7.91
N GLU A 533 -9.35 -9.07 8.37
CA GLU A 533 -9.00 -10.46 8.08
C GLU A 533 -10.25 -11.29 7.82
N ILE A 534 -10.11 -12.35 7.02
CA ILE A 534 -11.16 -13.34 6.83
C ILE A 534 -11.05 -14.37 7.96
N ALA A 535 -12.12 -14.52 8.71
CA ALA A 535 -12.30 -15.58 9.70
C ALA A 535 -13.36 -16.57 9.20
N ILE A 536 -13.12 -17.86 9.45
CA ILE A 536 -13.98 -18.96 9.00
C ILE A 536 -14.31 -19.85 10.21
N TRP A 537 -15.58 -20.25 10.31
CA TRP A 537 -16.06 -21.16 11.35
C TRP A 537 -16.70 -22.41 10.74
N ARG A 538 -16.41 -23.55 11.37
CA ARG A 538 -17.04 -24.85 11.10
C ARG A 538 -18.54 -24.81 11.46
N PRO A 539 -19.30 -25.83 11.03
CA PRO A 539 -20.71 -25.97 11.40
C PRO A 539 -20.96 -26.04 12.91
N ASP A 540 -20.01 -26.58 13.68
CA ASP A 540 -20.05 -26.67 15.15
C ASP A 540 -19.70 -25.34 15.86
N GLY A 541 -19.37 -24.29 15.09
CA GLY A 541 -18.97 -22.99 15.61
C GLY A 541 -17.50 -22.86 15.97
N SER A 542 -16.67 -23.90 15.75
CA SER A 542 -15.22 -23.80 16.00
C SER A 542 -14.51 -23.01 14.88
N PRO A 543 -13.53 -22.14 15.22
CA PRO A 543 -12.78 -21.38 14.22
C PRO A 543 -11.80 -22.26 13.43
N VAL A 544 -11.48 -21.81 12.22
CA VAL A 544 -10.56 -22.48 11.30
C VAL A 544 -9.36 -21.56 11.06
N PRO A 545 -8.12 -22.04 11.25
CA PRO A 545 -6.94 -21.24 10.97
C PRO A 545 -6.83 -21.01 9.45
N VAL A 546 -6.85 -19.76 9.03
CA VAL A 546 -6.67 -19.35 7.64
C VAL A 546 -5.75 -18.14 7.55
N THR A 547 -4.98 -18.07 6.47
CA THR A 547 -4.18 -16.89 6.13
C THR A 547 -4.97 -16.04 5.14
N THR A 548 -5.19 -14.78 5.49
CA THR A 548 -5.82 -13.81 4.59
C THR A 548 -4.74 -13.11 3.78
N ARG A 549 -4.85 -13.15 2.45
CA ARG A 549 -4.07 -12.33 1.52
C ARG A 549 -4.88 -11.10 1.14
N TYR A 550 -4.33 -9.92 1.34
CA TYR A 550 -4.90 -8.67 0.82
C TYR A 550 -4.41 -8.43 -0.61
N LEU A 551 -5.31 -8.02 -1.49
CA LEU A 551 -5.09 -7.67 -2.89
C LEU A 551 -5.30 -6.16 -3.04
N PRO A 552 -4.24 -5.34 -2.90
CA PRO A 552 -4.35 -3.87 -2.90
C PRO A 552 -4.85 -3.33 -4.24
N GLY A 553 -5.62 -2.26 -4.24
CA GLY A 553 -6.15 -1.63 -5.45
C GLY A 553 -7.49 -0.93 -5.21
N ILE A 554 -8.10 -0.42 -6.27
CA ILE A 554 -9.43 0.20 -6.25
C ILE A 554 -10.29 -0.56 -7.26
N PRO A 555 -11.23 -1.43 -6.84
CA PRO A 555 -11.47 -1.87 -5.46
C PRO A 555 -10.35 -2.78 -4.92
N GLY A 556 -10.26 -2.82 -3.59
CA GLY A 556 -9.40 -3.75 -2.86
C GLY A 556 -10.10 -5.09 -2.63
N GLY A 557 -9.34 -6.14 -2.32
CA GLY A 557 -9.91 -7.45 -2.02
C GLY A 557 -9.14 -8.23 -0.96
N TRP A 558 -9.80 -9.15 -0.27
CA TRP A 558 -9.19 -10.11 0.64
C TRP A 558 -9.52 -11.52 0.18
N VAL A 559 -8.54 -12.40 0.18
CA VAL A 559 -8.70 -13.80 -0.22
C VAL A 559 -8.14 -14.70 0.86
N ALA A 560 -8.93 -15.70 1.25
CA ALA A 560 -8.48 -16.80 2.09
C ALA A 560 -8.83 -18.13 1.42
N THR A 561 -7.86 -19.04 1.37
CA THR A 561 -8.04 -20.38 0.81
C THR A 561 -7.93 -21.41 1.92
N PHE A 562 -8.87 -22.35 1.98
CA PHE A 562 -8.87 -23.45 2.94
C PHE A 562 -9.58 -24.67 2.36
N THR A 563 -9.41 -25.84 2.99
CA THR A 563 -10.08 -27.08 2.60
C THR A 563 -11.08 -27.47 3.68
N PRO A 564 -12.40 -27.52 3.38
CA PRO A 564 -13.41 -27.89 4.36
C PRO A 564 -13.36 -29.40 4.66
N ASP A 565 -13.48 -29.72 5.94
CA ASP A 565 -13.45 -31.07 6.53
C ASP A 565 -14.85 -31.62 6.86
N HIS A 566 -15.90 -30.79 6.73
CA HIS A 566 -17.29 -31.14 7.02
C HIS A 566 -18.23 -30.75 5.87
N HIS A 567 -19.18 -31.63 5.56
CA HIS A 567 -20.29 -31.36 4.65
C HIS A 567 -21.45 -30.77 5.45
N GLN A 568 -21.62 -29.45 5.42
CA GLN A 568 -22.69 -28.72 6.14
C GLN A 568 -22.58 -27.22 5.86
N ARG A 569 -23.31 -26.39 6.62
CA ARG A 569 -23.27 -24.94 6.52
C ARG A 569 -22.12 -24.36 7.33
N TRP A 570 -21.22 -23.66 6.64
CA TRP A 570 -20.09 -22.91 7.18
C TRP A 570 -20.40 -21.42 7.23
N ARG A 571 -19.59 -20.65 7.95
CA ARG A 571 -19.65 -19.18 7.99
C ARG A 571 -18.28 -18.58 7.75
N ALA A 572 -18.24 -17.53 6.93
CA ALA A 572 -17.08 -16.68 6.77
C ALA A 572 -17.44 -15.23 7.08
N ALA A 573 -16.50 -14.47 7.64
CA ALA A 573 -16.64 -13.04 7.87
C ALA A 573 -15.34 -12.30 7.58
N LEU A 574 -15.46 -11.09 7.05
CA LEU A 574 -14.38 -10.11 7.02
C LEU A 574 -14.57 -9.21 8.23
N LEU A 575 -13.56 -9.14 9.10
CA LEU A 575 -13.71 -8.45 10.39
C LEU A 575 -12.41 -7.78 10.85
N ASP A 576 -12.55 -6.92 11.85
CA ASP A 576 -11.49 -6.44 12.73
C ASP A 576 -11.96 -6.64 14.17
N GLY A 577 -11.44 -7.66 14.86
CA GLY A 577 -11.89 -7.98 16.22
C GLY A 577 -13.35 -8.43 16.27
N ASP A 578 -14.17 -7.65 16.99
CA ASP A 578 -15.62 -7.81 17.10
C ASP A 578 -16.41 -7.10 15.99
N HIS A 579 -15.76 -6.22 15.22
CA HIS A 579 -16.39 -5.47 14.16
C HIS A 579 -16.42 -6.27 12.88
N VAL A 580 -17.61 -6.70 12.49
CA VAL A 580 -17.86 -7.49 11.27
C VAL A 580 -18.19 -6.55 10.12
N TYR A 581 -17.29 -6.43 9.15
CA TYR A 581 -17.53 -5.64 7.94
C TYR A 581 -18.49 -6.34 6.98
N ALA A 582 -18.32 -7.65 6.80
CA ALA A 582 -19.23 -8.48 6.03
C ALA A 582 -19.21 -9.93 6.55
N CYS A 583 -20.31 -10.63 6.33
CA CYS A 583 -20.48 -12.00 6.77
C CYS A 583 -21.30 -12.78 5.73
N ARG A 584 -20.95 -14.04 5.52
CA ARG A 584 -21.67 -14.91 4.59
C ARG A 584 -21.67 -16.35 5.09
N PRO A 585 -22.85 -16.98 5.23
CA PRO A 585 -22.91 -18.43 5.33
C PRO A 585 -22.81 -19.08 3.94
N PHE A 586 -22.21 -20.27 3.87
CA PHE A 586 -22.13 -21.06 2.64
C PHE A 586 -22.23 -22.56 2.95
N GLY A 587 -22.80 -23.34 2.03
CA GLY A 587 -22.92 -24.79 2.18
C GLY A 587 -21.75 -25.53 1.53
N VAL A 588 -21.29 -26.60 2.16
CA VAL A 588 -20.30 -27.54 1.63
C VAL A 588 -20.98 -28.89 1.39
N LEU A 589 -20.82 -29.43 0.18
CA LEU A 589 -21.37 -30.71 -0.23
C LEU A 589 -20.43 -31.86 0.18
N ARG A 590 -20.99 -33.06 0.38
CA ARG A 590 -20.19 -34.27 0.69
C ARG A 590 -19.36 -34.74 -0.50
N GLY A 591 -19.87 -34.57 -1.71
CA GLY A 591 -19.22 -34.93 -2.96
C GLY A 591 -19.77 -34.05 -4.07
N MET A 592 -19.04 -33.97 -5.18
CA MET A 592 -19.50 -33.21 -6.34
C MET A 592 -20.74 -33.90 -6.94
N PRO A 593 -21.87 -33.20 -7.07
CA PRO A 593 -23.03 -33.80 -7.71
C PRO A 593 -22.74 -33.97 -9.20
N ARG A 594 -23.06 -35.14 -9.76
CA ARG A 594 -23.07 -35.32 -11.21
C ARG A 594 -24.10 -34.34 -11.78
N LEU A 595 -23.65 -33.39 -12.61
CA LEU A 595 -24.58 -32.46 -13.22
C LEU A 595 -25.45 -33.21 -14.24
N PRO A 596 -26.77 -33.00 -14.23
CA PRO A 596 -27.63 -33.55 -15.27
C PRO A 596 -27.28 -32.91 -16.62
N ALA A 597 -27.53 -33.65 -17.71
CA ALA A 597 -27.45 -33.08 -19.05
C ALA A 597 -28.36 -31.85 -19.13
N ARG A 598 -27.91 -30.85 -19.89
CA ARG A 598 -28.64 -29.60 -20.06
C ARG A 598 -29.99 -29.88 -20.71
N ALA A 599 -31.07 -29.30 -20.16
CA ALA A 599 -32.40 -29.43 -20.75
C ALA A 599 -32.46 -28.77 -22.14
N GLU A 600 -33.17 -29.40 -23.07
CA GLU A 600 -33.38 -28.85 -24.42
C GLU A 600 -34.05 -27.47 -24.34
N GLY A 601 -33.52 -26.50 -25.10
CA GLY A 601 -34.02 -25.12 -25.10
C GLY A 601 -33.69 -24.31 -23.83
N ALA A 602 -32.84 -24.81 -22.92
CA ALA A 602 -32.41 -24.04 -21.75
C ALA A 602 -31.59 -22.79 -22.14
N PRO A 603 -31.78 -21.65 -21.45
CA PRO A 603 -31.07 -20.40 -21.73
C PRO A 603 -29.58 -20.54 -21.41
N TYR A 604 -28.67 -19.93 -22.19
CA TYR A 604 -27.20 -20.04 -22.04
C TYR A 604 -26.74 -20.14 -20.58
N TRP A 605 -27.23 -19.24 -19.71
CA TRP A 605 -27.29 -19.47 -18.27
C TRP A 605 -28.43 -18.69 -17.64
N ARG A 606 -28.91 -19.17 -16.48
CA ARG A 606 -29.94 -18.49 -15.68
C ARG A 606 -29.30 -17.52 -14.70
N HIS A 607 -29.83 -16.31 -14.61
CA HIS A 607 -29.37 -15.29 -13.67
C HIS A 607 -29.70 -15.67 -12.21
N ARG A 608 -28.82 -15.30 -11.28
CA ARG A 608 -28.99 -15.46 -9.81
C ARG A 608 -28.46 -14.28 -9.02
N LEU A 609 -27.44 -13.61 -9.56
CA LEU A 609 -26.96 -12.33 -9.04
C LEU A 609 -27.44 -11.20 -9.95
N ARG A 610 -27.29 -9.98 -9.48
CA ARG A 610 -27.62 -8.74 -10.20
C ARG A 610 -26.35 -7.91 -10.32
N TRP A 611 -26.25 -7.09 -11.37
CA TRP A 611 -25.26 -6.04 -11.40
C TRP A 611 -25.63 -5.00 -10.36
N GLU A 612 -24.71 -4.76 -9.44
CA GLU A 612 -24.77 -3.89 -8.27
C GLU A 612 -23.31 -3.50 -7.93
N GLN A 613 -23.10 -2.59 -6.99
CA GLN A 613 -21.78 -2.06 -6.66
C GLN A 613 -20.77 -3.16 -6.29
N ASP A 614 -21.19 -4.14 -5.51
CA ASP A 614 -20.39 -5.29 -5.06
C ASP A 614 -19.94 -6.21 -6.21
N THR A 615 -20.80 -6.45 -7.21
CA THR A 615 -20.52 -7.32 -8.35
C THR A 615 -19.73 -6.60 -9.43
N GLU A 616 -19.92 -5.29 -9.60
CA GLU A 616 -19.00 -4.44 -10.38
C GLU A 616 -17.61 -4.43 -9.75
N ASN A 617 -17.55 -4.29 -8.43
CA ASN A 617 -16.29 -4.36 -7.71
C ASN A 617 -15.61 -5.72 -7.84
N TYR A 618 -16.38 -6.80 -7.75
CA TYR A 618 -15.83 -8.13 -7.93
C TYR A 618 -15.33 -8.35 -9.37
N PHE A 619 -16.01 -7.81 -10.37
CA PHE A 619 -15.53 -7.80 -11.75
C PHE A 619 -14.21 -7.02 -11.89
N SER A 620 -14.13 -5.82 -11.32
CA SER A 620 -12.90 -5.02 -11.32
C SER A 620 -11.74 -5.73 -10.61
N LEU A 621 -11.97 -6.36 -9.45
CA LEU A 621 -10.96 -7.15 -8.76
C LEU A 621 -10.51 -8.35 -9.59
N PHE A 622 -11.44 -9.05 -10.24
CA PHE A 622 -11.15 -10.18 -11.12
C PHE A 622 -10.26 -9.75 -12.29
N VAL A 623 -10.63 -8.69 -13.02
CA VAL A 623 -9.85 -8.17 -14.15
C VAL A 623 -8.44 -7.80 -13.69
N ARG A 624 -8.30 -7.05 -12.59
CA ARG A 624 -6.99 -6.67 -12.08
C ARG A 624 -6.13 -7.87 -11.69
N HIS A 625 -6.68 -8.79 -10.90
CA HIS A 625 -5.94 -9.95 -10.41
C HIS A 625 -5.49 -10.88 -11.56
N LEU A 626 -6.28 -10.97 -12.64
CA LEU A 626 -5.92 -11.72 -13.84
C LEU A 626 -4.61 -11.20 -14.47
N PHE A 627 -4.38 -9.88 -14.43
CA PHE A 627 -3.21 -9.21 -15.00
C PHE A 627 -2.20 -8.70 -13.95
N ASP A 628 -2.25 -9.21 -12.71
CA ASP A 628 -1.34 -8.83 -11.62
C ASP A 628 0.05 -9.46 -11.78
N TYR A 629 0.98 -8.74 -12.40
CA TYR A 629 2.39 -9.12 -12.53
C TYR A 629 3.29 -7.88 -12.60
N PRO A 630 4.60 -7.99 -12.26
CA PRO A 630 5.51 -6.84 -12.13
C PRO A 630 5.47 -5.90 -13.35
N LEU A 631 5.57 -4.59 -13.13
CA LEU A 631 5.42 -3.58 -14.19
C LEU A 631 6.49 -3.72 -15.30
N ASP A 632 7.70 -4.13 -14.92
CA ASP A 632 8.86 -4.36 -15.80
C ASP A 632 8.76 -5.65 -16.62
N ASP A 633 7.71 -6.45 -16.43
CA ASP A 633 7.46 -7.67 -17.17
C ASP A 633 6.60 -7.41 -18.41
N ASP A 634 7.24 -7.23 -19.57
CA ASP A 634 6.59 -6.99 -20.86
C ASP A 634 6.01 -8.26 -21.52
N ARG A 635 5.71 -9.31 -20.74
CA ARG A 635 5.09 -10.52 -21.30
C ARG A 635 3.81 -10.21 -22.07
N THR A 636 3.70 -10.89 -23.20
CA THR A 636 2.49 -10.98 -24.02
C THR A 636 2.01 -12.43 -23.98
N TRP A 637 0.72 -12.62 -23.80
CA TRP A 637 0.11 -13.96 -23.76
C TRP A 637 -0.35 -14.36 -25.15
N ASN A 638 -0.27 -15.65 -25.50
CA ASN A 638 -0.65 -16.09 -26.84
C ASN A 638 -2.14 -15.87 -27.11
N ASN A 639 -2.98 -15.99 -26.08
CA ASN A 639 -4.41 -15.78 -26.14
C ASN A 639 -5.01 -15.57 -24.73
N LEU A 640 -6.29 -15.21 -24.67
CA LEU A 640 -7.01 -15.03 -23.40
C LEU A 640 -7.18 -16.36 -22.63
N GLN A 641 -7.28 -17.49 -23.32
CA GLN A 641 -7.46 -18.79 -22.70
C GLN A 641 -6.28 -19.19 -21.79
N ASP A 642 -5.05 -18.89 -22.20
CA ASP A 642 -3.84 -19.15 -21.41
C ASP A 642 -3.89 -18.44 -20.04
N LEU A 643 -4.45 -17.23 -19.99
CA LEU A 643 -4.64 -16.44 -18.77
C LEU A 643 -5.74 -17.01 -17.87
N LEU A 644 -6.89 -17.36 -18.46
CA LEU A 644 -8.03 -17.88 -17.72
C LEU A 644 -7.75 -19.28 -17.14
N GLY A 645 -6.89 -20.07 -17.80
CA GLY A 645 -6.46 -21.39 -17.34
C GLY A 645 -5.42 -21.37 -16.21
N ASP A 646 -4.85 -20.21 -15.84
CA ASP A 646 -3.88 -20.09 -14.75
C ASP A 646 -4.61 -19.99 -13.38
N GLU A 647 -4.49 -21.05 -12.58
CA GLU A 647 -5.13 -21.14 -11.25
C GLU A 647 -4.70 -20.03 -10.27
N THR A 648 -3.51 -19.47 -10.45
CA THR A 648 -2.96 -18.45 -9.55
C THR A 648 -3.50 -17.05 -9.87
N ARG A 649 -3.96 -16.84 -11.11
CA ARG A 649 -4.43 -15.57 -11.67
C ARG A 649 -5.94 -15.49 -11.80
N ASN A 650 -6.61 -16.61 -11.94
CA ASN A 650 -8.05 -16.64 -12.08
C ASN A 650 -8.73 -16.90 -10.72
N LEU A 651 -9.27 -15.85 -10.10
CA LEU A 651 -10.04 -15.97 -8.83
C LEU A 651 -11.26 -16.90 -8.94
N LEU A 652 -11.74 -17.13 -10.17
CA LEU A 652 -12.86 -17.98 -10.55
C LEU A 652 -12.40 -19.28 -11.21
N TYR A 653 -11.13 -19.66 -11.06
CA TYR A 653 -10.60 -20.91 -11.58
C TYR A 653 -11.36 -22.09 -10.99
N ASN A 654 -11.86 -22.97 -11.85
CA ASN A 654 -12.63 -24.15 -11.50
C ASN A 654 -13.83 -23.83 -10.59
N HIS A 655 -14.51 -22.70 -10.85
CA HIS A 655 -15.69 -22.25 -10.09
C HIS A 655 -16.83 -23.26 -10.08
N PHE A 656 -16.95 -24.09 -11.12
CA PHE A 656 -17.95 -25.16 -11.20
C PHE A 656 -17.41 -26.53 -10.80
N GLY A 657 -16.11 -26.67 -10.57
CA GLY A 657 -15.48 -27.95 -10.25
C GLY A 657 -15.35 -28.89 -11.45
N GLN A 658 -15.38 -28.39 -12.68
CA GLN A 658 -15.38 -29.21 -13.90
C GLN A 658 -14.18 -28.93 -14.80
N ASP A 659 -13.15 -28.29 -14.26
CA ASP A 659 -11.97 -27.85 -15.01
C ASP A 659 -12.37 -27.00 -16.23
N GLU A 660 -13.45 -26.23 -16.09
CA GLU A 660 -14.07 -25.53 -17.20
C GLU A 660 -13.14 -24.47 -17.82
N ASP A 661 -12.18 -23.98 -17.03
CA ASP A 661 -11.23 -22.95 -17.44
C ASP A 661 -10.08 -23.48 -18.26
N ILE A 662 -9.94 -24.80 -18.41
CA ILE A 662 -8.99 -25.40 -19.37
C ILE A 662 -9.72 -26.04 -20.56
N ALA A 663 -11.04 -26.21 -20.47
CA ALA A 663 -11.87 -26.80 -21.52
C ALA A 663 -12.35 -25.78 -22.59
N LEU A 664 -12.22 -24.48 -22.31
CA LEU A 664 -12.62 -23.41 -23.22
C LEU A 664 -11.52 -23.08 -24.25
N SER A 665 -11.90 -22.34 -25.31
CA SER A 665 -10.95 -21.76 -26.27
C SER A 665 -11.40 -20.35 -26.66
N LEU A 666 -11.00 -19.36 -25.85
CA LEU A 666 -11.37 -17.96 -26.05
C LEU A 666 -10.22 -17.18 -26.70
N LYS A 667 -10.48 -16.57 -27.86
CA LYS A 667 -9.50 -15.86 -28.69
C LYS A 667 -10.04 -14.52 -29.20
N PRO A 668 -10.42 -13.60 -28.30
CA PRO A 668 -10.92 -12.28 -28.70
C PRO A 668 -9.82 -11.40 -29.31
N ASP A 669 -10.23 -10.44 -30.14
CA ASP A 669 -9.44 -9.29 -30.57
C ASP A 669 -9.64 -8.08 -29.63
N CYS A 670 -9.13 -6.90 -29.99
CA CYS A 670 -9.27 -5.71 -29.15
C CYS A 670 -10.73 -5.32 -28.89
N ALA A 671 -11.62 -5.46 -29.88
CA ALA A 671 -12.98 -4.97 -29.83
C ALA A 671 -13.89 -5.84 -28.95
N ASP A 672 -13.74 -7.16 -29.03
CA ASP A 672 -14.59 -8.10 -28.29
C ASP A 672 -13.95 -8.60 -26.97
N LEU A 673 -12.65 -8.40 -26.73
CA LEU A 673 -11.98 -8.76 -25.47
C LEU A 673 -12.72 -8.25 -24.23
N PRO A 674 -13.12 -6.96 -24.14
CA PRO A 674 -13.89 -6.47 -23.00
C PRO A 674 -15.20 -7.22 -22.77
N PHE A 675 -15.91 -7.56 -23.86
CA PHE A 675 -17.21 -8.21 -23.82
C PHE A 675 -17.07 -9.69 -23.47
N VAL A 676 -16.06 -10.38 -24.00
CA VAL A 676 -15.76 -11.79 -23.69
C VAL A 676 -15.37 -11.94 -22.21
N LEU A 677 -14.50 -11.07 -21.68
CA LEU A 677 -14.16 -11.07 -20.25
C LEU A 677 -15.38 -10.82 -19.36
N ARG A 678 -16.23 -9.86 -19.74
CA ARG A 678 -17.46 -9.54 -19.02
C ARG A 678 -18.48 -10.69 -19.09
N ALA A 679 -18.62 -11.34 -20.24
CA ALA A 679 -19.48 -12.51 -20.44
C ALA A 679 -18.99 -13.71 -19.61
N TYR A 680 -17.69 -13.98 -19.62
CA TYR A 680 -17.06 -15.03 -18.81
C TYR A 680 -17.34 -14.82 -17.32
N PHE A 681 -17.08 -13.61 -16.81
CA PHE A 681 -17.37 -13.30 -15.41
C PHE A 681 -18.87 -13.42 -15.09
N ALA A 682 -19.74 -12.97 -16.00
CA ALA A 682 -21.18 -13.05 -15.85
C ALA A 682 -21.68 -14.50 -15.84
N TRP A 683 -21.15 -15.36 -16.70
CA TRP A 683 -21.47 -16.78 -16.73
C TRP A 683 -21.09 -17.48 -15.43
N LYS A 684 -19.85 -17.26 -14.95
CA LYS A 684 -19.36 -17.82 -13.68
C LYS A 684 -20.24 -17.43 -12.49
N ASN A 685 -20.64 -16.16 -12.43
CA ASN A 685 -21.40 -15.60 -11.32
C ASN A 685 -22.92 -15.59 -11.53
N ALA A 686 -23.40 -16.12 -12.64
CA ALA A 686 -24.82 -16.10 -13.04
C ALA A 686 -25.41 -14.68 -13.02
N LEU A 687 -24.75 -13.72 -13.68
CA LEU A 687 -25.21 -12.34 -13.86
C LEU A 687 -25.90 -12.18 -15.23
N PRO A 688 -26.81 -11.20 -15.39
CA PRO A 688 -27.37 -10.85 -16.69
C PRO A 688 -26.30 -10.38 -17.67
N PHE A 689 -26.40 -10.77 -18.93
CA PHE A 689 -25.52 -10.33 -20.01
C PHE A 689 -26.28 -10.26 -21.33
N ALA A 690 -26.06 -9.18 -22.07
CA ALA A 690 -26.59 -8.98 -23.40
C ALA A 690 -25.69 -8.02 -24.20
N VAL A 691 -25.75 -8.14 -25.52
CA VAL A 691 -25.06 -7.25 -26.47
C VAL A 691 -26.02 -6.80 -27.56
N ARG A 692 -25.79 -5.61 -28.11
CA ARG A 692 -26.54 -5.05 -29.24
C ARG A 692 -25.83 -5.33 -30.56
N SER A 693 -26.61 -5.36 -31.64
CA SER A 693 -26.05 -5.26 -32.99
C SER A 693 -25.93 -3.78 -33.36
N CYS A 694 -24.75 -3.41 -33.86
CA CYS A 694 -24.40 -2.02 -34.16
C CYS A 694 -23.94 -1.87 -35.60
N SER A 695 -24.12 -0.67 -36.16
CA SER A 695 -23.50 -0.29 -37.44
C SER A 695 -22.02 0.09 -37.24
N ARG A 696 -21.21 0.08 -38.31
CA ARG A 696 -19.80 0.54 -38.26
C ARG A 696 -19.60 2.06 -38.24
N GLY A 697 -20.67 2.84 -38.44
CA GLY A 697 -20.60 4.30 -38.64
C GLY A 697 -20.13 4.67 -40.05
N ARG A 698 -20.31 5.94 -40.44
CA ARG A 698 -19.85 6.55 -41.70
C ARG A 698 -19.47 8.02 -41.44
N PRO A 699 -18.74 8.69 -42.34
CA PRO A 699 -18.40 10.11 -42.15
C PRO A 699 -19.63 10.98 -41.88
N GLY A 700 -19.56 11.82 -40.84
CA GLY A 700 -20.64 12.65 -40.32
C GLY A 700 -21.79 11.88 -39.65
N ARG A 701 -21.67 10.56 -39.48
CA ARG A 701 -22.70 9.72 -38.86
C ARG A 701 -22.10 8.63 -37.97
N PRO A 702 -22.16 8.79 -36.64
CA PRO A 702 -21.53 7.85 -35.74
C PRO A 702 -22.24 6.49 -35.73
N PRO A 703 -21.56 5.42 -35.26
CA PRO A 703 -22.17 4.13 -35.05
C PRO A 703 -23.46 4.23 -34.22
N SER A 704 -24.52 3.58 -34.69
CA SER A 704 -25.79 3.42 -33.96
C SER A 704 -26.09 1.93 -33.73
N CYS A 705 -26.70 1.60 -32.59
CA CYS A 705 -27.14 0.24 -32.28
C CYS A 705 -28.67 0.14 -32.19
N GLY A 706 -29.19 -1.05 -32.47
CA GLY A 706 -30.61 -1.38 -32.27
C GLY A 706 -30.87 -1.90 -30.85
N ASP A 707 -31.98 -2.61 -30.66
CA ASP A 707 -32.33 -3.28 -29.40
C ASP A 707 -31.32 -4.36 -28.99
N LEU A 708 -31.45 -4.85 -27.75
CA LEU A 708 -30.64 -5.98 -27.26
C LEU A 708 -30.82 -7.17 -28.23
N TYR A 709 -29.72 -7.60 -28.85
CA TYR A 709 -29.73 -8.53 -29.98
C TYR A 709 -29.39 -9.97 -29.57
N ARG A 710 -28.44 -10.15 -28.66
CA ARG A 710 -28.09 -11.43 -28.05
C ARG A 710 -28.06 -11.29 -26.55
N ALA A 711 -28.67 -12.24 -25.85
CA ALA A 711 -28.72 -12.26 -24.39
C ALA A 711 -28.52 -13.68 -23.87
N ASN A 712 -28.01 -13.79 -22.65
CA ASN A 712 -27.84 -15.08 -21.98
C ASN A 712 -29.18 -15.81 -21.72
N GLU A 713 -30.30 -15.11 -21.82
CA GLU A 713 -31.66 -15.66 -21.68
C GLU A 713 -32.17 -16.39 -22.93
N PHE A 714 -31.45 -16.29 -24.06
CA PHE A 714 -31.84 -16.97 -25.28
C PHE A 714 -31.56 -18.48 -25.19
N PRO A 715 -32.43 -19.32 -25.78
CA PRO A 715 -32.26 -20.76 -25.75
C PRO A 715 -30.99 -21.17 -26.50
N PHE A 716 -30.17 -22.00 -25.86
CA PHE A 716 -29.05 -22.64 -26.54
C PHE A 716 -29.56 -23.82 -27.36
N LEU A 717 -29.30 -23.78 -28.67
CA LEU A 717 -29.62 -24.86 -29.60
C LEU A 717 -28.29 -25.43 -30.13
N PRO A 718 -27.83 -26.57 -29.61
CA PRO A 718 -26.56 -27.14 -30.03
C PRO A 718 -26.62 -27.58 -31.49
N ARG A 719 -25.49 -27.44 -32.20
CA ARG A 719 -25.39 -27.90 -33.60
C ARG A 719 -25.20 -29.41 -33.69
N GLU A 720 -24.54 -29.98 -32.68
CA GLU A 720 -24.23 -31.40 -32.58
C GLU A 720 -24.79 -31.99 -31.26
N PRO A 721 -25.36 -33.22 -31.26
CA PRO A 721 -25.92 -33.83 -30.05
C PRO A 721 -24.94 -33.98 -28.88
N GLN A 722 -23.64 -34.01 -29.15
CA GLN A 722 -22.59 -34.12 -28.12
C GLN A 722 -22.34 -32.79 -27.39
N GLN A 723 -22.76 -31.63 -27.92
CA GLN A 723 -22.60 -30.31 -27.29
C GLN A 723 -23.72 -30.05 -26.27
N ASN A 724 -23.72 -30.77 -25.15
CA ASN A 724 -24.82 -30.75 -24.21
C ASN A 724 -24.45 -30.29 -22.79
N THR A 725 -23.27 -29.68 -22.62
CA THR A 725 -22.81 -29.15 -21.33
C THR A 725 -22.98 -27.64 -21.22
N ASP A 726 -22.93 -27.12 -19.99
CA ASP A 726 -22.91 -25.67 -19.75
C ASP A 726 -21.63 -25.00 -20.26
N ILE A 727 -20.54 -25.76 -20.39
CA ILE A 727 -19.26 -25.30 -20.94
C ILE A 727 -19.39 -25.12 -22.46
N ASP A 728 -19.97 -26.11 -23.16
CA ASP A 728 -20.22 -26.02 -24.60
C ASP A 728 -21.15 -24.85 -24.95
N ALA A 729 -22.22 -24.69 -24.16
CA ALA A 729 -23.15 -23.59 -24.33
C ALA A 729 -22.45 -22.23 -24.19
N PHE A 730 -21.61 -22.05 -23.17
CA PHE A 730 -20.86 -20.81 -23.00
C PHE A 730 -19.79 -20.62 -24.09
N ALA A 731 -19.08 -21.67 -24.48
CA ALA A 731 -18.11 -21.60 -25.57
C ALA A 731 -18.77 -21.13 -26.87
N HIS A 732 -19.95 -21.66 -27.20
CA HIS A 732 -20.74 -21.19 -28.34
C HIS A 732 -21.20 -19.74 -28.15
N PHE A 733 -21.70 -19.36 -26.98
CA PHE A 733 -22.13 -18.00 -26.71
C PHE A 733 -21.01 -16.97 -26.91
N ALA A 734 -19.84 -17.23 -26.32
CA ALA A 734 -18.69 -16.35 -26.43
C ALA A 734 -18.20 -16.28 -27.89
N ALA A 735 -17.97 -17.44 -28.51
CA ALA A 735 -17.37 -17.52 -29.84
C ALA A 735 -18.32 -17.12 -30.97
N VAL A 736 -19.64 -17.26 -30.82
CA VAL A 736 -20.65 -17.01 -31.86
C VAL A 736 -21.46 -15.76 -31.58
N ASP A 737 -22.12 -15.69 -30.41
CA ASP A 737 -23.06 -14.60 -30.13
C ASP A 737 -22.38 -13.30 -29.70
N VAL A 738 -21.22 -13.38 -29.05
CA VAL A 738 -20.43 -12.20 -28.66
C VAL A 738 -19.44 -11.83 -29.77
N SER A 739 -18.47 -12.70 -30.07
CA SER A 739 -17.35 -12.36 -30.98
C SER A 739 -17.76 -12.02 -32.42
N TRP A 740 -18.82 -12.62 -32.98
CA TRP A 740 -19.28 -12.25 -34.34
C TRP A 740 -20.20 -11.02 -34.35
N THR A 741 -20.78 -10.67 -33.20
CA THR A 741 -21.70 -9.52 -33.09
C THR A 741 -20.93 -8.24 -32.78
N VAL A 742 -19.97 -8.32 -31.86
CA VAL A 742 -19.20 -7.17 -31.38
C VAL A 742 -18.09 -6.84 -32.37
N HIS A 743 -18.02 -5.58 -32.77
CA HIS A 743 -16.91 -5.02 -33.53
C HIS A 743 -16.64 -3.62 -32.99
N SER A 744 -15.55 -2.99 -33.43
CA SER A 744 -15.10 -1.70 -32.89
C SER A 744 -16.11 -0.54 -32.97
N GLY A 745 -17.17 -0.66 -33.78
CA GLY A 745 -18.24 0.34 -33.84
C GLY A 745 -19.17 0.29 -32.62
N ALA A 746 -19.33 -0.89 -32.01
CA ALA A 746 -20.17 -1.08 -30.82
C ALA A 746 -19.67 -0.30 -29.60
N THR A 747 -18.38 0.01 -29.54
CA THR A 747 -17.76 0.77 -28.44
C THR A 747 -17.67 2.27 -28.71
N ARG A 748 -17.93 2.70 -29.94
CA ARG A 748 -17.72 4.08 -30.44
C ARG A 748 -19.00 4.78 -30.87
N THR A 749 -20.16 4.32 -30.39
CA THR A 749 -21.44 5.00 -30.63
C THR A 749 -21.40 6.45 -30.14
N HIS A 750 -22.33 7.27 -30.66
CA HIS A 750 -22.48 8.65 -30.19
C HIS A 750 -22.57 8.68 -28.64
N PRO A 751 -21.81 9.54 -27.94
CA PRO A 751 -21.70 9.46 -26.47
C PRO A 751 -23.01 9.66 -25.71
N ALA A 752 -23.96 10.41 -26.29
CA ALA A 752 -25.26 10.66 -25.68
C ALA A 752 -26.33 9.59 -26.00
N ALA A 753 -26.01 8.55 -26.78
CA ALA A 753 -26.98 7.52 -27.15
C ALA A 753 -27.37 6.65 -25.93
N ASP A 754 -28.66 6.33 -25.80
CA ASP A 754 -29.14 5.34 -24.82
C ASP A 754 -29.01 3.91 -25.35
N ALA A 755 -29.27 3.71 -26.65
CA ALA A 755 -29.16 2.42 -27.32
C ALA A 755 -27.69 2.08 -27.64
N THR A 756 -26.93 1.77 -26.60
CA THR A 756 -25.51 1.34 -26.67
C THR A 756 -25.16 0.49 -25.47
N ASP A 757 -24.17 -0.40 -25.62
CA ASP A 757 -23.70 -1.28 -24.56
C ASP A 757 -22.69 -0.58 -23.62
N LEU A 758 -22.09 0.53 -24.06
CA LEU A 758 -21.12 1.30 -23.28
C LEU A 758 -21.54 2.77 -23.16
N TYR A 759 -21.33 3.40 -22.01
CA TYR A 759 -21.63 4.83 -21.79
C TYR A 759 -20.42 5.57 -21.21
N PRO A 760 -20.26 6.87 -21.52
CA PRO A 760 -19.15 7.68 -21.04
C PRO A 760 -19.26 7.99 -19.54
N ILE A 761 -18.09 8.07 -18.89
CA ILE A 761 -17.93 8.25 -17.44
C ILE A 761 -17.07 9.48 -17.11
N PRO A 762 -17.18 10.04 -15.90
CA PRO A 762 -16.33 11.16 -15.47
C PRO A 762 -14.87 10.73 -15.32
N LEU A 763 -13.95 11.68 -15.56
CA LEU A 763 -12.51 11.51 -15.38
C LEU A 763 -12.14 11.59 -13.89
N GLU A 764 -12.50 10.56 -13.13
CA GLU A 764 -12.13 10.41 -11.73
C GLU A 764 -11.55 9.02 -11.49
N ARG A 765 -10.51 8.92 -10.65
CA ARG A 765 -9.78 7.67 -10.38
C ARG A 765 -10.68 6.51 -9.96
N ARG A 766 -11.73 6.77 -9.17
CA ARG A 766 -12.68 5.74 -8.70
C ARG A 766 -13.49 5.11 -9.83
N TRP A 767 -13.82 5.88 -10.88
CA TRP A 767 -14.64 5.43 -12.00
C TRP A 767 -13.82 4.85 -13.14
N LEU A 768 -12.56 5.29 -13.25
CA LEU A 768 -11.53 4.68 -14.08
C LEU A 768 -10.93 3.40 -13.46
N SER A 769 -11.64 2.71 -12.57
CA SER A 769 -11.17 1.45 -11.99
C SER A 769 -11.12 0.30 -13.02
N PRO A 770 -10.44 -0.82 -12.72
CA PRO A 770 -10.30 -1.94 -13.65
C PRO A 770 -11.64 -2.43 -14.22
N GLY A 771 -11.66 -2.82 -15.48
CA GLY A 771 -12.88 -3.14 -16.23
C GLY A 771 -13.56 -1.94 -16.91
N ALA A 772 -13.11 -0.70 -16.67
CA ALA A 772 -13.44 0.44 -17.53
C ALA A 772 -12.88 0.21 -18.95
N VAL A 773 -13.60 0.67 -19.97
CA VAL A 773 -13.23 0.49 -21.38
C VAL A 773 -12.79 1.83 -21.95
N TYR A 774 -11.71 1.82 -22.73
CA TYR A 774 -11.27 2.95 -23.53
C TYR A 774 -11.48 2.62 -25.01
N ALA A 775 -12.23 3.46 -25.73
CA ALA A 775 -12.40 3.33 -27.17
C ALA A 775 -11.70 4.48 -27.88
N ASP A 776 -10.70 4.17 -28.70
CA ASP A 776 -10.01 5.18 -29.52
C ASP A 776 -10.89 5.57 -30.74
N PRO A 777 -10.65 6.71 -31.41
CA PRO A 777 -11.47 7.12 -32.54
C PRO A 777 -11.37 6.17 -33.75
N TYR A 778 -10.28 5.42 -33.85
CA TYR A 778 -9.93 4.58 -34.99
C TYR A 778 -10.33 3.11 -34.85
N GLY A 779 -10.92 2.72 -33.72
CA GLY A 779 -11.48 1.39 -33.48
C GLY A 779 -10.67 0.48 -32.57
N HIS A 780 -9.54 0.93 -32.03
CA HIS A 780 -8.84 0.18 -31.00
C HIS A 780 -9.53 0.35 -29.66
N VAL A 781 -9.67 -0.75 -28.94
CA VAL A 781 -10.36 -0.80 -27.66
C VAL A 781 -9.43 -1.40 -26.63
N LEU A 782 -9.35 -0.76 -25.48
CA LEU A 782 -8.55 -1.21 -24.34
C LEU A 782 -9.44 -1.35 -23.11
N MET A 783 -9.07 -2.23 -22.19
CA MET A 783 -9.71 -2.34 -20.88
C MET A 783 -8.73 -1.96 -19.78
N ILE A 784 -9.09 -1.03 -18.90
CA ILE A 784 -8.27 -0.69 -17.74
C ILE A 784 -8.11 -1.91 -16.84
N ILE A 785 -6.89 -2.17 -16.37
CA ILE A 785 -6.57 -3.33 -15.51
C ILE A 785 -6.01 -2.91 -14.16
N GLU A 786 -5.28 -1.80 -14.06
CA GLU A 786 -4.65 -1.42 -12.80
C GLU A 786 -4.25 0.06 -12.73
N TRP A 787 -4.29 0.61 -11.51
CA TRP A 787 -3.65 1.86 -11.14
C TRP A 787 -2.44 1.58 -10.27
N ILE A 788 -1.24 1.87 -10.77
CA ILE A 788 -0.02 1.87 -9.97
C ILE A 788 0.12 3.29 -9.39
N PRO A 789 0.05 3.46 -8.06
CA PRO A 789 0.19 4.78 -7.45
C PRO A 789 1.62 5.31 -7.65
N GLN A 790 1.72 6.62 -7.88
CA GLN A 790 3.01 7.32 -7.91
C GLN A 790 3.72 7.17 -6.55
N LYS A 791 5.04 6.93 -6.59
CA LYS A 791 5.93 6.86 -5.43
C LYS A 791 7.02 7.92 -5.58
N PRO A 792 7.73 8.31 -4.51
CA PRO A 792 8.92 9.16 -4.68
C PRO A 792 9.93 8.53 -5.62
N GLY A 793 10.39 9.30 -6.60
CA GLY A 793 11.31 8.84 -7.64
C GLY A 793 10.74 7.80 -8.61
N ALA A 794 9.43 7.50 -8.57
CA ALA A 794 8.80 6.56 -9.49
C ALA A 794 7.44 7.07 -9.99
N ASP A 795 7.21 7.01 -11.30
CA ASP A 795 5.98 7.47 -11.91
C ASP A 795 4.78 6.59 -11.52
N GLY A 796 3.62 7.23 -11.31
CA GLY A 796 2.35 6.54 -11.32
C GLY A 796 2.06 5.99 -12.72
N VAL A 797 1.26 4.93 -12.82
CA VAL A 797 0.90 4.33 -14.12
C VAL A 797 -0.56 3.92 -14.12
N LEU A 798 -1.27 4.27 -15.19
CA LEU A 798 -2.55 3.65 -15.53
C LEU A 798 -2.29 2.57 -16.57
N LEU A 799 -2.62 1.33 -16.23
CA LEU A 799 -2.47 0.17 -17.10
C LEU A 799 -3.80 -0.26 -17.70
N ALA A 800 -3.75 -0.67 -18.96
CA ALA A 800 -4.82 -1.34 -19.67
C ALA A 800 -4.31 -2.60 -20.37
N VAL A 801 -5.23 -3.38 -20.91
CA VAL A 801 -4.97 -4.54 -21.75
C VAL A 801 -5.69 -4.39 -23.08
N ASP A 802 -5.07 -4.87 -24.15
CA ASP A 802 -5.66 -5.04 -25.47
C ASP A 802 -5.47 -6.48 -25.98
N GLY A 803 -6.35 -6.89 -26.90
CA GLY A 803 -6.20 -8.09 -27.71
C GLY A 803 -5.81 -7.72 -29.12
N GLN A 804 -4.96 -8.49 -29.78
CA GLN A 804 -4.57 -8.25 -31.17
C GLN A 804 -5.32 -9.19 -32.12
N PRO A 805 -5.40 -8.88 -33.44
CA PRO A 805 -5.99 -9.79 -34.42
C PRO A 805 -5.34 -11.18 -34.47
N ASP A 806 -4.06 -11.29 -34.09
CA ASP A 806 -3.33 -12.55 -33.94
C ASP A 806 -3.65 -13.30 -32.63
N THR A 807 -4.67 -12.83 -31.90
CA THR A 807 -5.19 -13.33 -30.62
C THR A 807 -4.34 -13.03 -29.39
N THR A 808 -3.17 -12.41 -29.56
CA THR A 808 -2.27 -12.11 -28.44
C THR A 808 -2.86 -11.06 -27.50
N ILE A 809 -2.58 -11.20 -26.20
CA ILE A 809 -3.07 -10.29 -25.14
C ILE A 809 -1.88 -9.61 -24.47
N GLY A 810 -1.87 -8.27 -24.46
CA GLY A 810 -0.75 -7.48 -23.96
C GLY A 810 -1.16 -6.27 -23.12
N ARG A 811 -0.28 -5.85 -22.20
CA ARG A 811 -0.50 -4.63 -21.40
C ARG A 811 -0.11 -3.37 -22.18
N ARG A 812 -0.78 -2.26 -21.84
CA ARG A 812 -0.57 -0.92 -22.37
C ARG A 812 -0.58 0.08 -21.22
N ARG A 813 0.43 0.95 -21.19
CA ARG A 813 0.44 2.11 -20.28
C ARG A 813 -0.36 3.24 -20.91
N PHE A 814 -0.99 4.07 -20.09
CA PHE A 814 -1.65 5.29 -20.55
C PHE A 814 -0.61 6.32 -21.01
N TRP A 815 -0.73 6.74 -22.26
CA TRP A 815 -0.04 7.88 -22.86
C TRP A 815 -0.66 8.18 -24.24
N PRO A 816 -0.40 9.36 -24.84
CA PRO A 816 -1.01 9.76 -26.11
C PRO A 816 -0.84 8.76 -27.26
N GLY A 817 0.31 8.08 -27.36
CA GLY A 817 0.55 7.11 -28.44
C GLY A 817 -0.25 5.81 -28.34
N SER A 818 -0.85 5.47 -27.19
CA SER A 818 -1.69 4.26 -27.02
C SER A 818 -3.17 4.56 -26.75
N PHE A 819 -3.49 5.76 -26.27
CA PHE A 819 -4.85 6.18 -25.90
C PHE A 819 -5.28 7.40 -26.70
N LEU A 820 -5.51 7.21 -28.00
CA LEU A 820 -5.91 8.30 -28.89
C LEU A 820 -7.30 8.83 -28.53
N PHE A 821 -7.43 10.15 -28.44
CA PHE A 821 -8.67 10.82 -28.08
C PHE A 821 -9.06 11.85 -29.14
N ASP A 822 -10.34 11.87 -29.49
CA ASP A 822 -10.96 12.92 -30.30
C ASP A 822 -12.24 13.38 -29.57
N PRO A 823 -12.35 14.65 -29.17
CA PRO A 823 -13.55 15.17 -28.53
C PRO A 823 -14.72 15.35 -29.51
N ARG A 824 -14.45 15.36 -30.82
CA ARG A 824 -15.48 15.45 -31.87
C ARG A 824 -16.33 14.19 -31.88
N THR A 825 -17.64 14.36 -32.01
CA THR A 825 -18.63 13.27 -31.86
C THR A 825 -19.43 12.99 -33.13
N GLU A 826 -19.15 13.74 -34.20
CA GLU A 826 -19.79 13.66 -35.50
C GLU A 826 -19.55 12.31 -36.18
N ASP A 827 -18.37 11.72 -35.97
CA ASP A 827 -17.99 10.45 -36.60
C ASP A 827 -18.00 9.28 -35.61
N VAL A 828 -17.60 9.52 -34.36
CA VAL A 828 -17.35 8.47 -33.35
C VAL A 828 -17.44 9.07 -31.94
N GLY A 829 -17.79 8.25 -30.95
CA GLY A 829 -17.65 8.63 -29.53
C GLY A 829 -16.43 7.98 -28.89
N ALA A 830 -15.25 8.61 -28.97
CA ALA A 830 -14.01 8.11 -28.35
C ALA A 830 -13.96 8.35 -26.82
N GLY A 831 -13.00 7.77 -26.11
CA GLY A 831 -12.72 8.05 -24.70
C GLY A 831 -13.11 6.95 -23.70
N PHE A 832 -13.15 7.31 -22.42
CA PHE A 832 -13.40 6.39 -21.30
C PHE A 832 -14.88 6.10 -21.10
N LYS A 833 -15.21 4.81 -20.95
CA LYS A 833 -16.57 4.29 -20.88
C LYS A 833 -16.70 3.13 -19.87
N ARG A 834 -17.94 2.82 -19.51
CA ARG A 834 -18.33 1.63 -18.72
C ARG A 834 -19.43 0.85 -19.43
N PHE A 835 -19.51 -0.45 -19.13
CA PHE A 835 -20.66 -1.27 -19.51
C PHE A 835 -21.94 -0.70 -18.93
N ARG A 836 -22.93 -0.49 -19.79
CA ARG A 836 -24.27 -0.06 -19.40
C ARG A 836 -24.89 -1.17 -18.54
N PRO A 837 -25.27 -0.90 -17.28
CA PRO A 837 -25.79 -1.92 -16.40
C PRO A 837 -27.09 -2.52 -16.93
N LEU A 838 -27.18 -3.84 -16.83
CA LEU A 838 -28.35 -4.62 -17.21
C LEU A 838 -29.15 -4.97 -15.95
N VAL A 839 -30.39 -4.47 -15.89
CA VAL A 839 -31.32 -4.68 -14.78
C VAL A 839 -32.54 -5.45 -15.27
N ARG A 840 -33.29 -6.06 -14.34
CA ARG A 840 -34.55 -6.74 -14.66
C ARG A 840 -35.72 -5.80 -14.35
N ARG A 841 -36.58 -5.55 -15.33
CA ARG A 841 -37.84 -4.80 -15.14
C ARG A 841 -39.03 -5.64 -15.63
N PRO A 842 -40.24 -5.44 -15.06
CA PRO A 842 -41.44 -6.04 -15.63
C PRO A 842 -41.57 -5.59 -17.08
N LYS A 843 -41.89 -6.50 -18.00
CA LYS A 843 -42.45 -6.07 -19.28
C LYS A 843 -43.74 -5.32 -18.96
N ASP A 844 -44.03 -4.21 -19.66
CA ASP A 844 -45.24 -3.39 -19.49
C ASP A 844 -46.50 -4.27 -19.58
N ALA A 845 -46.90 -4.81 -18.44
CA ALA A 845 -48.03 -5.69 -18.25
C ALA A 845 -48.56 -5.42 -16.83
N SER A 846 -49.82 -5.01 -16.75
CA SER A 846 -50.58 -4.97 -15.51
C SER A 846 -51.57 -6.14 -15.50
N PRO A 847 -51.61 -6.96 -14.43
CA PRO A 847 -50.81 -6.88 -13.20
C PRO A 847 -49.33 -7.30 -13.38
N PRO A 848 -48.40 -6.87 -12.50
CA PRO A 848 -46.99 -7.20 -12.60
C PRO A 848 -46.82 -8.73 -12.63
N PRO A 849 -46.10 -9.28 -13.62
CA PRO A 849 -46.02 -10.71 -13.77
C PRO A 849 -45.06 -11.31 -12.73
N PRO A 850 -45.05 -12.64 -12.53
CA PRO A 850 -44.13 -13.32 -11.61
C PRO A 850 -42.67 -12.93 -11.86
N GLU A 851 -41.78 -13.06 -10.87
CA GLU A 851 -40.36 -12.70 -11.01
C GLU A 851 -39.66 -13.40 -12.21
N GLU A 852 -40.23 -14.50 -12.70
CA GLU A 852 -39.81 -15.28 -13.87
C GLU A 852 -40.16 -14.60 -15.22
N ALA A 853 -40.93 -13.52 -15.23
CA ALA A 853 -41.42 -12.82 -16.43
C ALA A 853 -40.86 -11.39 -16.61
N LEU A 854 -39.90 -10.98 -15.79
CA LEU A 854 -39.17 -9.72 -15.96
C LEU A 854 -38.12 -9.86 -17.08
N SER A 855 -38.05 -8.89 -17.98
CA SER A 855 -37.03 -8.84 -19.05
C SER A 855 -35.78 -8.09 -18.62
N VAL A 856 -34.63 -8.50 -19.16
CA VAL A 856 -33.39 -7.74 -19.05
C VAL A 856 -33.49 -6.47 -19.88
N VAL A 857 -33.24 -5.32 -19.25
CA VAL A 857 -33.18 -4.01 -19.87
C VAL A 857 -31.90 -3.30 -19.47
N ALA A 858 -31.35 -2.47 -20.35
CA ALA A 858 -30.20 -1.64 -20.04
C ALA A 858 -30.67 -0.32 -19.41
N LEU A 859 -29.99 0.17 -18.37
CA LEU A 859 -30.32 1.47 -17.77
C LEU A 859 -30.07 2.62 -18.75
N GLU A 860 -30.96 3.60 -18.79
CA GLU A 860 -30.81 4.79 -19.63
C GLU A 860 -29.90 5.84 -18.98
N ASN A 861 -29.41 6.81 -19.76
CA ASN A 861 -28.54 7.90 -19.29
C ASN A 861 -29.18 8.70 -18.16
N ARG A 862 -30.51 8.87 -18.16
CA ARG A 862 -31.25 9.54 -17.07
C ARG A 862 -31.15 8.78 -15.75
N ASP A 863 -31.17 7.44 -15.79
CA ASP A 863 -31.11 6.58 -14.62
C ASP A 863 -29.69 6.62 -14.02
N LEU A 864 -28.67 6.66 -14.89
CA LEU A 864 -27.26 6.61 -14.51
C LEU A 864 -26.75 7.89 -13.85
N ARG A 865 -27.23 9.08 -14.23
CA ARG A 865 -26.74 10.37 -13.68
C ARG A 865 -26.77 10.47 -12.15
N ARG A 866 -27.67 9.75 -11.48
CA ARG A 866 -27.85 9.79 -10.02
C ARG A 866 -27.87 8.39 -9.40
N HIS A 867 -27.42 7.37 -10.13
CA HIS A 867 -27.41 6.00 -9.60
C HIS A 867 -26.39 5.88 -8.47
N ARG A 868 -26.71 5.09 -7.44
CA ARG A 868 -25.81 4.89 -6.28
C ARG A 868 -24.72 3.85 -6.56
N ASP A 869 -25.08 2.79 -7.28
CA ASP A 869 -24.21 1.62 -7.45
C ASP A 869 -23.29 1.68 -8.67
N PHE A 870 -23.52 2.61 -9.61
CA PHE A 870 -22.83 2.65 -10.90
C PHE A 870 -22.20 4.01 -11.14
N ALA A 871 -21.20 4.04 -12.02
CA ALA A 871 -20.60 5.29 -12.46
C ALA A 871 -21.68 6.21 -13.07
N PRO A 872 -21.67 7.52 -12.75
CA PRO A 872 -22.62 8.42 -13.33
C PRO A 872 -22.33 8.57 -14.83
N PHE A 873 -23.40 8.65 -15.62
CA PHE A 873 -23.29 9.08 -17.01
C PHE A 873 -22.78 10.51 -17.07
N ASP A 874 -21.69 10.73 -17.82
CA ASP A 874 -21.03 12.03 -17.88
C ASP A 874 -20.42 12.30 -19.27
N LEU A 875 -20.55 13.54 -19.74
CA LEU A 875 -20.05 13.98 -21.04
C LEU A 875 -18.87 14.96 -20.93
N SER A 876 -18.35 15.22 -19.74
CA SER A 876 -17.35 16.27 -19.50
C SER A 876 -16.07 16.07 -20.32
N GLN A 877 -15.66 14.81 -20.56
CA GLN A 877 -14.48 14.51 -21.37
C GLN A 877 -14.56 15.06 -22.80
N TYR A 878 -15.76 15.16 -23.40
CA TYR A 878 -15.97 15.68 -24.76
C TYR A 878 -16.00 17.21 -24.82
N ALA A 879 -16.11 17.88 -23.67
CA ALA A 879 -16.00 19.33 -23.59
C ALA A 879 -14.54 19.81 -23.49
N LEU A 880 -13.59 18.87 -23.30
CA LEU A 880 -12.17 19.17 -23.20
C LEU A 880 -11.53 19.25 -24.59
N SER A 881 -10.51 20.11 -24.70
CA SER A 881 -9.54 19.98 -25.80
C SER A 881 -8.77 18.65 -25.67
N VAL A 882 -8.18 18.17 -26.77
CA VAL A 882 -7.31 16.97 -26.73
C VAL A 882 -6.18 17.15 -25.70
N ALA A 883 -5.57 18.34 -25.63
CA ALA A 883 -4.50 18.63 -24.68
C ALA A 883 -5.00 18.61 -23.22
N ASP A 884 -6.17 19.19 -22.95
CA ASP A 884 -6.75 19.20 -21.60
C ASP A 884 -7.17 17.82 -21.13
N PHE A 885 -7.68 16.97 -22.03
CA PHE A 885 -7.99 15.58 -21.72
C PHE A 885 -6.76 14.84 -21.18
N TYR A 886 -5.63 14.86 -21.90
CA TYR A 886 -4.41 14.22 -21.44
C TYR A 886 -3.88 14.84 -20.15
N ARG A 887 -3.93 16.17 -20.02
CA ARG A 887 -3.51 16.88 -18.80
C ARG A 887 -4.31 16.43 -17.57
N VAL A 888 -5.63 16.30 -17.68
CA VAL A 888 -6.49 15.85 -16.58
C VAL A 888 -6.16 14.40 -16.20
N VAL A 889 -6.04 13.50 -17.17
CA VAL A 889 -5.75 12.09 -16.89
C VAL A 889 -4.33 11.90 -16.34
N GLU A 890 -3.34 12.60 -16.88
CA GLU A 890 -1.98 12.59 -16.37
C GLU A 890 -1.92 13.11 -14.93
N HIS A 891 -2.69 14.13 -14.57
CA HIS A 891 -2.77 14.61 -13.19
C HIS A 891 -3.37 13.56 -12.23
N LEU A 892 -4.35 12.77 -12.68
CA LEU A 892 -4.89 11.65 -11.88
C LEU A 892 -3.85 10.54 -11.65
N ILE A 893 -2.95 10.33 -12.62
CA ILE A 893 -1.86 9.36 -12.58
C ILE A 893 -0.69 9.89 -11.72
N GLN A 894 -0.38 11.18 -11.86
CA GLN A 894 0.76 11.87 -11.27
C GLN A 894 0.31 13.01 -10.34
N PRO A 895 -0.29 12.69 -9.18
CA PRO A 895 -0.77 13.70 -8.24
C PRO A 895 0.36 14.50 -7.56
N MET A 896 1.58 13.97 -7.50
CA MET A 896 2.75 14.63 -6.90
C MET A 896 3.62 15.31 -7.98
N PRO A 897 4.23 16.49 -7.69
CA PRO A 897 5.18 17.16 -8.58
C PRO A 897 6.36 16.26 -8.95
N ARG A 898 6.94 16.47 -10.13
CA ARG A 898 8.09 15.70 -10.64
C ARG A 898 9.16 16.62 -11.21
N PRO A 899 10.46 16.31 -11.03
CA PRO A 899 11.53 17.02 -11.71
C PRO A 899 11.47 16.75 -13.23
N ALA A 900 11.96 17.69 -14.04
CA ALA A 900 11.97 17.59 -15.50
C ALA A 900 12.65 16.30 -16.01
N SER A 901 13.73 15.87 -15.35
CA SER A 901 14.45 14.63 -15.67
C SER A 901 13.58 13.38 -15.55
N GLN A 902 12.75 13.28 -14.50
CA GLN A 902 11.84 12.15 -14.32
C GLN A 902 10.72 12.15 -15.37
N VAL A 903 10.19 13.33 -15.73
CA VAL A 903 9.17 13.47 -16.77
C VAL A 903 9.72 13.01 -18.13
N VAL A 904 10.94 13.42 -18.47
CA VAL A 904 11.63 12.97 -19.69
C VAL A 904 11.82 11.45 -19.67
N GLN A 905 12.35 10.89 -18.58
CA GLN A 905 12.59 9.44 -18.48
C GLN A 905 11.31 8.63 -18.69
N GLY A 906 10.23 8.95 -17.97
CA GLY A 906 8.97 8.23 -18.09
C GLY A 906 8.36 8.33 -19.49
N ARG A 907 8.53 9.47 -20.17
CA ARG A 907 8.06 9.64 -21.55
C ARG A 907 8.90 8.86 -22.56
N VAL A 908 10.22 8.86 -22.38
CA VAL A 908 11.15 8.11 -23.24
C VAL A 908 10.99 6.60 -23.03
N ASP A 909 10.74 6.13 -21.80
CA ASP A 909 10.39 4.72 -21.52
C ASP A 909 9.16 4.29 -22.35
N ALA A 910 8.08 5.08 -22.31
CA ALA A 910 6.86 4.78 -23.07
C ALA A 910 7.10 4.80 -24.60
N PHE A 911 7.96 5.69 -25.08
CA PHE A 911 8.36 5.72 -26.50
C PHE A 911 9.19 4.50 -26.88
N GLU A 912 10.16 4.11 -26.04
CA GLU A 912 10.97 2.92 -26.23
C GLU A 912 10.12 1.64 -26.33
N GLU A 913 9.15 1.47 -25.43
CA GLU A 913 8.18 0.36 -25.48
C GLU A 913 7.44 0.31 -26.84
N ALA A 914 7.05 1.47 -27.37
CA ALA A 914 6.38 1.57 -28.68
C ALA A 914 7.30 1.18 -29.85
N VAL A 915 8.57 1.57 -29.77
CA VAL A 915 9.61 1.24 -30.75
C VAL A 915 9.95 -0.26 -30.71
N GLN A 916 10.19 -0.84 -29.53
CA GLN A 916 10.46 -2.28 -29.36
C GLN A 916 9.32 -3.14 -29.92
N ARG A 917 8.09 -2.71 -29.69
CA ARG A 917 6.89 -3.29 -30.30
C ARG A 917 6.98 -3.30 -31.82
N ARG A 918 7.38 -2.19 -32.44
CA ARG A 918 7.56 -2.12 -33.88
C ARG A 918 8.68 -3.05 -34.39
N VAL A 919 9.76 -3.24 -33.63
CA VAL A 919 10.83 -4.22 -33.95
C VAL A 919 10.23 -5.61 -34.17
N LEU A 920 9.38 -6.07 -33.23
CA LEU A 920 8.70 -7.36 -33.37
C LEU A 920 7.83 -7.43 -34.63
N ALA A 921 7.09 -6.37 -34.95
CA ALA A 921 6.23 -6.32 -36.14
C ALA A 921 7.03 -6.48 -37.45
N VAL A 922 8.16 -5.78 -37.56
CA VAL A 922 9.04 -5.85 -38.74
C VAL A 922 9.65 -7.23 -38.88
N GLU A 923 10.09 -7.81 -37.75
CA GLU A 923 10.68 -9.15 -37.70
C GLU A 923 9.68 -10.23 -38.15
N LEU A 924 8.41 -10.14 -37.72
CA LEU A 924 7.36 -11.07 -38.17
C LEU A 924 7.16 -11.01 -39.68
N GLY A 925 7.12 -9.81 -40.28
CA GLY A 925 7.04 -9.64 -41.72
C GLY A 925 8.25 -10.23 -42.47
N ARG A 926 9.47 -10.00 -41.95
CA ARG A 926 10.71 -10.58 -42.50
C ARG A 926 10.66 -12.11 -42.49
N ARG A 927 10.32 -12.72 -41.35
CA ARG A 927 10.18 -14.18 -41.21
C ARG A 927 9.07 -14.76 -42.08
N TYR A 928 7.98 -14.03 -42.28
CA TYR A 928 6.94 -14.46 -43.21
C TYR A 928 7.51 -14.54 -44.64
N ARG A 929 8.16 -13.47 -45.10
CA ARG A 929 8.77 -13.41 -46.43
C ARG A 929 9.77 -14.54 -46.68
N GLU A 930 10.62 -14.86 -45.69
CA GLU A 930 11.57 -15.97 -45.77
C GLU A 930 10.88 -17.33 -45.90
N ARG A 931 9.81 -17.56 -45.12
CA ARG A 931 9.04 -18.82 -45.16
C ARG A 931 8.24 -18.98 -46.44
N THR A 932 7.86 -17.88 -47.10
CA THR A 932 7.04 -17.89 -48.33
C THR A 932 7.85 -17.60 -49.58
N ASP A 933 9.18 -17.70 -49.52
CA ASP A 933 10.09 -17.46 -50.64
C ASP A 933 9.82 -16.15 -51.40
N GLY A 934 9.58 -15.06 -50.65
CA GLY A 934 9.38 -13.74 -51.24
C GLY A 934 8.00 -13.49 -51.87
N ARG A 935 7.00 -14.35 -51.64
CA ARG A 935 5.62 -14.10 -52.09
C ARG A 935 5.13 -12.69 -51.68
N VAL A 936 4.74 -11.91 -52.69
CA VAL A 936 4.21 -10.55 -52.50
C VAL A 936 2.87 -10.61 -51.78
N ILE A 937 2.72 -9.79 -50.74
CA ILE A 937 1.44 -9.54 -50.07
C ILE A 937 0.74 -8.42 -50.83
N ASP A 938 -0.49 -8.65 -51.29
CA ASP A 938 -1.26 -7.63 -52.00
C ASP A 938 -1.58 -6.46 -51.07
N MET A 939 -1.36 -5.23 -51.56
CA MET A 939 -1.71 -4.01 -50.83
C MET A 939 -3.19 -3.66 -51.10
N PRO A 940 -4.02 -3.53 -50.06
CA PRO A 940 -5.40 -3.06 -50.17
C PRO A 940 -5.50 -1.64 -50.72
N GLU A 941 -6.71 -1.22 -51.08
CA GLU A 941 -6.97 0.11 -51.67
C GLU A 941 -7.73 1.02 -50.71
N GLY A 942 -7.39 2.31 -50.75
CA GLY A 942 -8.07 3.33 -49.97
C GLY A 942 -7.97 3.09 -48.46
N HIS A 943 -9.11 3.25 -47.78
CA HIS A 943 -9.22 3.06 -46.33
C HIS A 943 -9.03 1.60 -45.89
N ASP A 944 -9.15 0.62 -46.80
CA ASP A 944 -9.07 -0.80 -46.47
C ASP A 944 -7.70 -1.18 -45.90
N ILE A 945 -6.64 -0.41 -46.19
CA ILE A 945 -5.31 -0.66 -45.60
C ILE A 945 -5.31 -0.67 -44.07
N PHE A 946 -6.35 -0.12 -43.42
CA PHE A 946 -6.54 -0.08 -41.97
C PHE A 946 -7.58 -1.09 -41.44
N GLU A 947 -8.24 -1.87 -42.29
CA GLU A 947 -9.43 -2.68 -41.96
C GLU A 947 -9.36 -4.13 -42.47
N THR A 948 -8.17 -4.61 -42.79
CA THR A 948 -7.98 -5.86 -43.51
C THR A 948 -7.97 -7.11 -42.64
N THR A 949 -7.96 -8.26 -43.32
CA THR A 949 -7.71 -9.58 -42.73
C THR A 949 -6.62 -10.30 -43.53
N GLY A 950 -5.94 -11.27 -42.90
CA GLY A 950 -4.91 -12.09 -43.54
C GLY A 950 -3.53 -11.42 -43.58
N PRO A 951 -2.62 -11.84 -44.49
CA PRO A 951 -1.21 -11.47 -44.41
C PRO A 951 -0.90 -9.96 -44.41
N TRP A 952 -1.76 -9.12 -44.99
CA TRP A 952 -1.59 -7.67 -44.88
C TRP A 952 -1.84 -7.20 -43.44
N GLU A 953 -2.93 -7.60 -42.81
CA GLU A 953 -3.22 -7.24 -41.40
C GLU A 953 -2.15 -7.79 -40.45
N ASP A 954 -1.68 -9.01 -40.70
CA ASP A 954 -0.72 -9.70 -39.82
C ASP A 954 0.69 -9.08 -39.87
N PHE A 955 1.10 -8.53 -41.02
CA PHE A 955 2.51 -8.12 -41.26
C PHE A 955 2.70 -6.66 -41.70
N ALA A 956 1.68 -6.05 -42.31
CA ALA A 956 1.67 -4.61 -42.55
C ALA A 956 1.33 -3.89 -41.25
N SER A 957 1.95 -2.73 -41.03
CA SER A 957 1.83 -2.02 -39.77
C SER A 957 1.17 -0.62 -39.84
N PRO A 958 0.27 -0.29 -40.80
CA PRO A 958 -0.19 1.09 -41.00
C PRO A 958 -0.85 1.70 -39.75
N SER A 959 -1.72 0.96 -39.07
CA SER A 959 -2.31 1.40 -37.80
C SER A 959 -1.27 1.63 -36.69
N ARG A 960 -0.22 0.81 -36.65
CA ARG A 960 0.84 0.85 -35.62
C ARG A 960 1.86 1.96 -35.92
N ASP A 961 2.22 2.13 -37.19
CA ASP A 961 3.08 3.21 -37.67
C ASP A 961 2.44 4.58 -37.48
N MET A 962 1.12 4.71 -37.71
CA MET A 962 0.40 5.94 -37.38
C MET A 962 0.55 6.29 -35.88
N ARG A 963 0.45 5.30 -34.99
CA ARG A 963 0.65 5.49 -33.55
C ARG A 963 2.09 5.82 -33.20
N LEU A 964 3.07 5.24 -33.89
CA LEU A 964 4.48 5.59 -33.71
C LEU A 964 4.74 7.04 -34.17
N LEU A 965 4.11 7.51 -35.24
CA LEU A 965 4.26 8.90 -35.68
C LEU A 965 3.64 9.87 -34.66
N LEU A 966 2.46 9.56 -34.13
CA LEU A 966 1.83 10.32 -33.04
C LEU A 966 2.68 10.32 -31.77
N ALA A 967 3.36 9.22 -31.49
CA ALA A 967 4.32 9.13 -30.40
C ALA A 967 5.54 10.03 -30.60
N ILE A 968 6.06 10.11 -31.83
CA ILE A 968 7.15 11.03 -32.17
C ILE A 968 6.67 12.48 -31.98
N ASP A 969 5.46 12.83 -32.42
CA ASP A 969 4.90 14.18 -32.22
C ASP A 969 4.77 14.52 -30.72
N ASP A 970 4.38 13.55 -29.88
CA ASP A 970 4.36 13.71 -28.42
C ASP A 970 5.78 13.95 -27.88
N ILE A 971 6.76 13.14 -28.27
CA ILE A 971 8.15 13.30 -27.83
C ILE A 971 8.71 14.67 -28.23
N VAL A 972 8.56 15.05 -29.50
CA VAL A 972 9.10 16.32 -30.03
C VAL A 972 8.45 17.53 -29.38
N GLY A 973 7.13 17.49 -29.13
CA GLY A 973 6.41 18.61 -28.51
C GLY A 973 6.49 18.66 -26.97
N LEU A 974 7.17 17.70 -26.31
CA LEU A 974 7.23 17.63 -24.85
C LEU A 974 7.79 18.92 -24.20
N PRO A 975 8.90 19.53 -24.67
CA PRO A 975 9.46 20.73 -24.05
C PRO A 975 8.52 21.94 -24.09
N GLU A 976 7.82 22.16 -25.21
CA GLU A 976 6.88 23.28 -25.38
C GLU A 976 5.64 23.13 -24.49
N ARG A 977 5.09 21.91 -24.40
CA ARG A 977 3.94 21.62 -23.52
C ARG A 977 4.31 21.78 -22.06
N TRP A 978 5.53 21.37 -21.68
CA TRP A 978 6.03 21.55 -20.32
C TRP A 978 6.15 23.03 -19.94
N ALA A 979 6.73 23.86 -20.82
CA ALA A 979 6.84 25.30 -20.61
C ALA A 979 5.47 25.97 -20.42
N SER A 980 4.46 25.51 -21.14
CA SER A 980 3.09 26.04 -21.06
C SER A 980 2.35 25.65 -19.76
N ALA A 981 2.78 24.60 -19.07
CA ALA A 981 2.10 24.04 -17.90
C ALA A 981 2.72 24.46 -16.55
N ALA A 982 4.00 24.85 -16.51
CA ALA A 982 4.79 24.90 -15.29
C ALA A 982 4.60 26.14 -14.39
N GLY A 983 3.86 27.16 -14.82
CA GLY A 983 3.36 28.25 -13.97
C GLY A 983 4.38 29.17 -13.27
N ASP A 984 5.65 28.80 -13.05
CA ASP A 984 6.75 29.68 -12.59
C ASP A 984 8.18 29.03 -12.52
N THR A 985 8.46 27.82 -13.05
CA THR A 985 9.79 27.28 -13.56
C THR A 985 9.67 25.76 -13.80
N PRO A 986 10.45 25.10 -14.71
CA PRO A 986 11.75 25.44 -15.34
C PRO A 986 11.77 25.60 -16.89
N ASP A 987 12.94 26.02 -17.40
CA ASP A 987 13.31 26.39 -18.79
C ASP A 987 13.13 25.24 -19.81
N ALA A 988 12.37 25.48 -20.89
CA ALA A 988 12.13 24.52 -21.96
C ALA A 988 13.43 23.98 -22.59
N ALA A 989 14.50 24.79 -22.58
CA ALA A 989 15.81 24.41 -23.08
C ALA A 989 16.45 23.28 -22.25
N GLU A 990 16.28 23.29 -20.93
CA GLU A 990 16.77 22.23 -20.05
C GLU A 990 16.06 20.90 -20.35
N MET A 991 14.73 20.94 -20.49
CA MET A 991 13.95 19.75 -20.84
C MET A 991 14.34 19.21 -22.22
N ALA A 992 14.51 20.09 -23.22
CA ALA A 992 14.95 19.67 -24.55
C ALA A 992 16.34 19.01 -24.50
N ALA A 993 17.29 19.56 -23.72
CA ALA A 993 18.62 18.98 -23.56
C ALA A 993 18.60 17.62 -22.85
N LEU A 994 17.77 17.47 -21.82
CA LEU A 994 17.57 16.18 -21.14
C LEU A 994 16.96 15.14 -22.09
N LEU A 995 15.91 15.52 -22.82
CA LEU A 995 15.23 14.66 -23.77
C LEU A 995 16.17 14.16 -24.87
N GLN A 996 16.90 15.08 -25.49
CA GLN A 996 17.86 14.75 -26.55
C GLN A 996 18.93 13.76 -26.06
N ARG A 997 19.46 13.98 -24.86
CA ARG A 997 20.46 13.10 -24.24
C ARG A 997 19.90 11.68 -24.02
N ASP A 998 18.69 11.57 -23.48
CA ASP A 998 18.08 10.27 -23.19
C ASP A 998 17.73 9.51 -24.46
N LEU A 999 17.20 10.19 -25.49
CA LEU A 999 16.90 9.59 -26.81
C LEU A 999 18.16 9.08 -27.53
N GLN A 1000 19.29 9.79 -27.40
CA GLN A 1000 20.56 9.37 -27.99
C GLN A 1000 21.17 8.17 -27.27
N ARG A 1001 21.02 8.09 -25.94
CA ARG A 1001 21.60 7.01 -25.12
C ARG A 1001 20.91 5.67 -25.33
N ARG A 1002 19.61 5.67 -25.61
CA ARG A 1002 18.81 4.44 -25.73
C ARG A 1002 18.79 3.93 -27.16
N THR A 1003 19.08 2.65 -27.32
CA THR A 1003 19.18 2.00 -28.62
C THR A 1003 18.33 0.73 -28.68
N VAL A 1004 17.82 0.45 -29.87
CA VAL A 1004 17.13 -0.80 -30.19
C VAL A 1004 17.85 -1.49 -31.35
N ALA A 1005 17.77 -2.81 -31.39
CA ALA A 1005 18.29 -3.60 -32.50
C ALA A 1005 17.14 -4.15 -33.34
N TYR A 1006 17.28 -4.11 -34.67
CA TYR A 1006 16.41 -4.85 -35.59
C TYR A 1006 17.26 -5.69 -36.55
N THR A 1007 16.65 -6.74 -37.11
CA THR A 1007 17.33 -7.62 -38.07
C THR A 1007 17.16 -7.09 -39.49
N THR A 1008 18.26 -6.79 -40.17
CA THR A 1008 18.30 -6.32 -41.56
C THR A 1008 17.94 -7.41 -42.55
N SER A 1009 17.68 -7.05 -43.81
CA SER A 1009 17.29 -8.00 -44.86
C SER A 1009 18.37 -9.03 -45.19
N ASP A 1010 19.61 -8.79 -44.79
CA ASP A 1010 20.72 -9.73 -44.89
C ASP A 1010 20.91 -10.66 -43.67
N GLY A 1011 20.07 -10.50 -42.64
CA GLY A 1011 20.11 -11.28 -41.40
C GLY A 1011 21.05 -10.72 -40.33
N ALA A 1012 21.73 -9.60 -40.57
CA ALA A 1012 22.56 -8.95 -39.55
C ALA A 1012 21.72 -8.19 -38.52
N ALA A 1013 22.28 -7.95 -37.33
CA ALA A 1013 21.67 -7.06 -36.34
C ALA A 1013 22.15 -5.61 -36.59
N HIS A 1014 21.21 -4.68 -36.71
CA HIS A 1014 21.49 -3.26 -36.86
C HIS A 1014 20.92 -2.46 -35.69
N TRP A 1015 21.72 -1.56 -35.13
CA TRP A 1015 21.37 -0.76 -33.95
C TRP A 1015 21.04 0.66 -34.35
N ILE A 1016 19.90 1.16 -33.88
CA ILE A 1016 19.47 2.56 -34.05
C ILE A 1016 19.14 3.16 -32.69
N SER A 1017 19.44 4.44 -32.49
CA SER A 1017 18.99 5.18 -31.31
C SER A 1017 17.53 5.60 -31.43
N LEU A 1018 16.89 5.90 -30.30
CA LEU A 1018 15.54 6.49 -30.34
C LEU A 1018 15.56 7.88 -31.01
N ALA A 1019 16.68 8.61 -30.92
CA ALA A 1019 16.88 9.85 -31.65
C ALA A 1019 16.88 9.64 -33.18
N ASP A 1020 17.45 8.53 -33.68
CA ASP A 1020 17.39 8.18 -35.10
C ASP A 1020 15.96 7.90 -35.55
N VAL A 1021 15.16 7.20 -34.73
CA VAL A 1021 13.74 6.94 -35.02
C VAL A 1021 12.97 8.26 -35.16
N VAL A 1022 13.20 9.22 -34.26
CA VAL A 1022 12.60 10.57 -34.34
C VAL A 1022 13.07 11.29 -35.61
N ALA A 1023 14.36 11.27 -35.93
CA ALA A 1023 14.90 11.92 -37.12
C ALA A 1023 14.33 11.33 -38.43
N ARG A 1024 13.97 10.05 -38.43
CA ARG A 1024 13.41 9.33 -39.59
C ARG A 1024 11.90 9.46 -39.73
N GLN A 1025 11.23 10.29 -38.92
CA GLN A 1025 9.77 10.45 -38.89
C GLN A 1025 9.13 10.54 -40.29
N LYS A 1026 9.65 11.40 -41.17
CA LYS A 1026 9.12 11.59 -42.52
C LYS A 1026 9.21 10.32 -43.39
N ALA A 1027 10.28 9.54 -43.23
CA ALA A 1027 10.44 8.29 -43.97
C ALA A 1027 9.48 7.20 -43.43
N LEU A 1028 9.21 7.20 -42.12
CA LEU A 1028 8.26 6.28 -41.48
C LEU A 1028 6.81 6.48 -41.93
N GLU A 1029 6.44 7.63 -42.50
CA GLU A 1029 5.11 7.89 -43.06
C GLU A 1029 4.71 6.93 -44.20
N VAL A 1030 5.68 6.23 -44.79
CA VAL A 1030 5.48 5.19 -45.81
C VAL A 1030 6.24 3.89 -45.48
N GLY A 1031 6.62 3.69 -44.21
CA GLY A 1031 7.46 2.56 -43.76
C GLY A 1031 6.68 1.28 -43.37
N TYR A 1032 5.37 1.24 -43.61
CA TYR A 1032 4.49 0.20 -43.07
C TYR A 1032 4.28 -1.02 -43.98
N ASN A 1033 4.74 -0.98 -45.25
CA ASN A 1033 4.51 -2.07 -46.20
C ASN A 1033 5.39 -3.30 -45.90
N PRO A 1034 4.80 -4.50 -45.76
CA PRO A 1034 5.53 -5.71 -45.39
C PRO A 1034 6.41 -6.27 -46.51
N ASN A 1035 6.22 -5.83 -47.76
CA ASN A 1035 7.05 -6.25 -48.90
C ASN A 1035 8.36 -5.46 -49.01
N ASP A 1036 8.51 -4.36 -48.27
CA ASP A 1036 9.78 -3.64 -48.18
C ASP A 1036 10.72 -4.31 -47.16
N CYS A 1037 12.02 -4.23 -47.44
CA CYS A 1037 13.06 -4.67 -46.52
C CYS A 1037 12.98 -3.93 -45.16
N PRO A 1038 13.40 -4.56 -44.05
CA PRO A 1038 13.44 -3.94 -42.73
C PRO A 1038 14.07 -2.55 -42.71
N GLU A 1039 15.13 -2.33 -43.48
CA GLU A 1039 15.88 -1.08 -43.59
C GLU A 1039 14.98 0.07 -44.08
N VAL A 1040 14.20 -0.17 -45.14
CA VAL A 1040 13.24 0.81 -45.69
C VAL A 1040 12.08 1.01 -44.73
N ARG A 1041 11.60 -0.07 -44.10
CA ARG A 1041 10.54 0.02 -43.08
C ARG A 1041 10.98 0.83 -41.85
N TRP A 1042 12.28 0.86 -41.54
CA TRP A 1042 12.88 1.72 -40.51
C TRP A 1042 13.38 3.07 -41.03
N GLY A 1043 13.02 3.45 -42.26
CA GLY A 1043 13.32 4.76 -42.82
C GLY A 1043 14.80 5.02 -43.08
N ALA A 1044 15.60 3.98 -43.32
CA ALA A 1044 17.02 4.13 -43.65
C ALA A 1044 17.19 4.95 -44.93
N ASP A 1045 18.12 5.91 -44.92
CA ASP A 1045 18.47 6.69 -46.10
C ASP A 1045 19.05 5.74 -47.16
N ALA A 1046 18.52 5.78 -48.40
CA ALA A 1046 18.97 4.93 -49.49
C ALA A 1046 20.47 5.10 -49.83
N SER A 1047 21.05 6.25 -49.50
CA SER A 1047 22.47 6.55 -49.67
C SER A 1047 23.33 6.14 -48.47
N SER A 1048 22.73 5.66 -47.37
CA SER A 1048 23.48 5.15 -46.21
C SER A 1048 24.00 3.72 -46.43
N ALA A 1049 24.95 3.27 -45.61
CA ALA A 1049 25.40 1.88 -45.62
C ALA A 1049 24.27 0.90 -45.26
N GLU A 1050 23.40 1.28 -44.32
CA GLU A 1050 22.19 0.56 -43.94
C GLU A 1050 21.23 0.43 -45.13
N GLY A 1051 20.86 1.55 -45.77
CA GLY A 1051 19.94 1.57 -46.90
C GLY A 1051 20.44 0.80 -48.13
N ARG A 1052 21.75 0.82 -48.40
CA ARG A 1052 22.37 0.01 -49.46
C ARG A 1052 22.34 -1.50 -49.18
N GLY A 1053 22.16 -1.91 -47.93
CA GLY A 1053 22.04 -3.31 -47.51
C GLY A 1053 20.69 -3.94 -47.84
N CYS A 1054 19.67 -3.13 -48.16
CA CYS A 1054 18.32 -3.56 -48.48
C CYS A 1054 18.29 -4.51 -49.70
N ARG A 1055 17.90 -5.77 -49.49
CA ARG A 1055 17.89 -6.83 -50.52
C ARG A 1055 16.63 -6.90 -51.38
N TYR A 1056 15.55 -6.23 -50.98
CA TYR A 1056 14.26 -6.30 -51.68
C TYR A 1056 13.38 -5.08 -51.39
N ARG A 1057 12.45 -4.78 -52.28
CA ARG A 1057 11.51 -3.65 -52.16
C ARG A 1057 10.10 -4.08 -52.48
N ALA A 1058 9.12 -3.34 -51.95
CA ALA A 1058 7.74 -3.48 -52.36
C ALA A 1058 7.58 -3.18 -53.86
N PRO A 1059 6.62 -3.82 -54.55
CA PRO A 1059 6.34 -3.54 -55.97
C PRO A 1059 6.10 -2.06 -56.24
N ASP A 1060 6.52 -1.58 -57.41
CA ASP A 1060 6.44 -0.16 -57.79
C ASP A 1060 5.04 0.42 -57.59
N ALA A 1061 4.00 -0.30 -58.02
CA ALA A 1061 2.60 0.10 -57.85
C ALA A 1061 2.18 0.27 -56.37
N GLN A 1062 2.71 -0.55 -55.46
CA GLN A 1062 2.43 -0.39 -54.03
C GLN A 1062 3.19 0.81 -53.44
N ARG A 1063 4.41 1.10 -53.92
CA ARG A 1063 5.18 2.27 -53.47
C ARG A 1063 4.55 3.57 -53.92
N GLU A 1064 4.08 3.64 -55.17
CA GLU A 1064 3.33 4.79 -55.68
C GLU A 1064 2.05 5.03 -54.86
N ARG A 1065 1.32 3.97 -54.53
CA ARG A 1065 0.13 4.05 -53.69
C ARG A 1065 0.42 4.50 -52.25
N MET A 1066 1.51 4.01 -51.65
CA MET A 1066 1.93 4.50 -50.33
C MET A 1066 2.23 6.00 -50.34
N GLU A 1067 2.82 6.51 -51.44
CA GLU A 1067 3.09 7.94 -51.59
C GLU A 1067 1.80 8.76 -51.74
N GLU A 1068 0.82 8.26 -52.48
CA GLU A 1068 -0.52 8.84 -52.52
C GLU A 1068 -1.14 8.93 -51.11
N TYR A 1069 -0.94 7.89 -50.30
CA TYR A 1069 -1.51 7.79 -48.95
C TYR A 1069 -0.67 8.49 -47.88
N ARG A 1070 0.52 9.01 -48.21
CA ARG A 1070 1.43 9.67 -47.26
C ARG A 1070 0.72 10.80 -46.51
N THR A 1071 -0.15 11.57 -47.15
CA THR A 1071 -0.85 12.69 -46.49
C THR A 1071 -1.66 12.26 -45.27
N TRP A 1072 -2.24 11.05 -45.28
CA TRP A 1072 -2.97 10.52 -44.12
C TRP A 1072 -2.04 10.34 -42.92
N PHE A 1073 -0.85 9.78 -43.19
CA PHE A 1073 0.19 9.63 -42.18
C PHE A 1073 0.74 10.98 -41.78
N GLN A 1074 1.06 11.89 -42.71
CA GLN A 1074 1.59 13.22 -42.44
C GLN A 1074 0.68 14.05 -41.52
N THR A 1075 -0.63 13.99 -41.75
CA THR A 1075 -1.64 14.75 -40.97
C THR A 1075 -2.12 14.01 -39.72
N ARG A 1076 -1.65 12.77 -39.52
CA ARG A 1076 -2.10 11.83 -38.46
C ARG A 1076 -3.61 11.54 -38.49
N GLN A 1077 -4.21 11.62 -39.68
CA GLN A 1077 -5.64 11.45 -39.90
C GLN A 1077 -5.89 10.28 -40.85
N ARG A 1078 -6.66 9.31 -40.40
CA ARG A 1078 -7.11 8.21 -41.27
C ARG A 1078 -8.11 8.73 -42.30
N PRO A 1079 -8.13 8.14 -43.51
CA PRO A 1079 -9.17 8.44 -44.47
C PRO A 1079 -10.56 8.05 -43.91
N PRO A 1080 -11.62 8.80 -44.24
CA PRO A 1080 -12.98 8.40 -43.93
C PRO A 1080 -13.31 7.03 -44.54
N ARG A 1081 -14.10 6.22 -43.82
CA ARG A 1081 -14.63 4.95 -44.35
C ARG A 1081 -15.57 5.23 -45.53
N GLY A 1082 -15.47 4.41 -46.58
CA GLY A 1082 -16.33 4.48 -47.78
C GLY A 1082 -17.77 4.10 -47.52
#